data_AF-A0A077ZKA2-F1
#
_entry.id   AF-A0A077ZKA2-F1
#
_cell.length_a   1.000
_cell.length_b   1.000
_cell.length_c   1.000
_cell.angle_alpha   90.00
_cell.angle_beta   90.00
_cell.angle_gamma   90.00
#
_symmetry.space_group_name_H-M   'P 1'
#
loop_
_entity.id
_entity.type
_entity.pdbx_description
1 polymer ?
#
loop_
_entity_poly.entity_id
_entity_poly.type
_entity_poly.pdbx_seq_one_letter_code
_entity_poly.pdbx_strand_id
1 'polypeptide(L)'
;MFVEWFIWGAWFVPLWLWLSKSGFSAGEIGWSYACTAIAAILSPILVGSITDRFFSAQKVLAVLMFAGALLMYFAAQQTTFAGFFPLLLAYSLTYMPTIALTNSIAFANVPDVERDFPRIRVMGTIGWIASGLACGFLPQILGYADISPTNIPLLITAGSSALLGVFAFFLPDTPPKSTGKMDIKVMLGLDALILLRDKNFLVFFFCSFLFAMPLAFYYIFANGYLTEVGMKNATGWMTLGQFSEIFFMLALPFFTKRFGIKKVLLLGLVTAAIRYGFFIYGSADEYFTYALLFLGILLHGVSYDFYYVTAYIYVDKKAPVHMRTAAQGLITLCCQGFGSLLGYRLGGVMMEKMFAYQEPVNGLTFNWSGMWTFGAVMIAIIAVLFMIFFRESDNEITAIKVDDRDIALTQGEALGDAMGMPSELWPRSRVKAHFGWIDRFLPGPKENNAACYFNRAEFTDDTSMALCLADALLEREGKIDPDLIGRNILDWALRFDAFNKNVLGPTSKIALNAIRDGKPVAELENNGVTNGAAMRVSPLGCLLPAHDVDSFIDDVALASSPTHKSDLAVAGAVVIAWAISRAIDGESWSAIVDSLPSIARHAQQKRITTFSASLAARLEIALKIVRNADGTESASEQLYQVVGAGTSTIESVPCAIALVELAQTDPNRCAVLCANLGGDTDTIGAMATAICGALHGVNAIDPALKAELDAVNQLDFNRYATALAKYRQQREAPVMVVGAAVIDVIADAYALPWRGCDIELKQQSVNVGGCALNIAVALKRLGIEAGNALPLGQGVWAEIIRNRMAKEGLISLIDNAEGDNGWCLALVEPDGERTFMSFSGVENQWNRQWLARLTVAPGSLLYFSGYQLASPCGELLVEWLEELQDVTPFIDFGPRIGDIPDALLARIMACRPLVSLNRQEAEIAAERFALSAEITTLGKQWQEKFAAPLIVRLDKEGAWYFSNDASGCIPAFPTQVVDTIGAGDSHAGGVLAGLASGLPLADAVLLGNAVASWVVGHRGGDCAPTREELLLAHKNV
;
A
#
# COMPACT_ATOMS: atom_id res chain seq x y z
N MET A 1 -31.57 -4.98 -19.66
CA MET A 1 -30.64 -6.05 -20.11
C MET A 1 -30.91 -6.53 -21.53
N PHE A 2 -32.04 -7.19 -21.84
CA PHE A 2 -32.28 -7.70 -23.20
C PHE A 2 -32.15 -6.63 -24.30
N VAL A 3 -32.91 -5.54 -24.19
CA VAL A 3 -32.91 -4.48 -25.23
C VAL A 3 -31.57 -3.77 -25.32
N GLU A 4 -30.90 -3.54 -24.18
CA GLU A 4 -29.56 -2.94 -24.12
C GLU A 4 -28.59 -3.72 -25.02
N TRP A 5 -28.40 -5.01 -24.78
CA TRP A 5 -27.45 -5.80 -25.55
C TRP A 5 -27.93 -6.10 -26.98
N PHE A 6 -29.25 -6.07 -27.24
CA PHE A 6 -29.78 -6.09 -28.60
C PHE A 6 -29.32 -4.86 -29.39
N ILE A 7 -29.41 -3.66 -28.80
CA ILE A 7 -28.97 -2.40 -29.43
C ILE A 7 -27.51 -2.54 -29.86
N TRP A 8 -26.63 -2.95 -28.96
CA TRP A 8 -25.21 -3.07 -29.29
C TRP A 8 -24.96 -4.05 -30.44
N GLY A 9 -25.50 -5.27 -30.35
CA GLY A 9 -25.28 -6.28 -31.39
C GLY A 9 -25.86 -5.90 -32.76
N ALA A 10 -26.96 -5.14 -32.79
CA ALA A 10 -27.68 -4.79 -34.02
C ALA A 10 -26.86 -3.91 -34.96
N TRP A 11 -26.13 -2.90 -34.46
CA TRP A 11 -25.26 -2.09 -35.30
C TRP A 11 -23.85 -2.67 -35.37
N PHE A 12 -23.30 -3.17 -34.25
CA PHE A 12 -21.87 -3.45 -34.14
C PHE A 12 -21.41 -4.63 -34.99
N VAL A 13 -22.20 -5.72 -35.08
CA VAL A 13 -21.85 -6.91 -35.87
C VAL A 13 -21.89 -6.65 -37.39
N PRO A 14 -22.95 -6.06 -37.97
CA PRO A 14 -23.00 -5.80 -39.42
C PRO A 14 -22.28 -4.52 -39.85
N LEU A 15 -21.75 -3.69 -38.92
CA LEU A 15 -21.17 -2.38 -39.24
C LEU A 15 -20.10 -2.44 -40.32
N TRP A 16 -19.20 -3.44 -40.24
CA TRP A 16 -18.11 -3.58 -41.21
C TRP A 16 -18.66 -3.71 -42.64
N LEU A 17 -19.68 -4.54 -42.82
CA LEU A 17 -20.24 -4.83 -44.14
C LEU A 17 -20.91 -3.61 -44.77
N TRP A 18 -21.66 -2.84 -43.97
CA TRP A 18 -22.27 -1.61 -44.45
C TRP A 18 -21.22 -0.52 -44.76
N LEU A 19 -20.23 -0.31 -43.89
CA LEU A 19 -19.19 0.70 -44.10
C LEU A 19 -18.30 0.38 -45.28
N SER A 20 -17.85 -0.88 -45.40
CA SER A 20 -17.04 -1.36 -46.53
C SER A 20 -17.80 -1.15 -47.86
N LYS A 21 -19.08 -1.54 -47.91
CA LYS A 21 -19.93 -1.31 -49.10
C LYS A 21 -20.20 0.17 -49.39
N SER A 22 -20.17 1.01 -48.37
CA SER A 22 -20.29 2.47 -48.51
C SER A 22 -18.98 3.15 -48.93
N GLY A 23 -17.89 2.39 -49.12
CA GLY A 23 -16.61 2.88 -49.62
C GLY A 23 -15.63 3.34 -48.54
N PHE A 24 -15.88 3.03 -47.26
CA PHE A 24 -14.97 3.40 -46.17
C PHE A 24 -13.72 2.51 -46.23
N SER A 25 -12.55 3.11 -45.98
CA SER A 25 -11.29 2.36 -45.92
C SER A 25 -11.24 1.45 -44.68
N ALA A 26 -10.43 0.39 -44.70
CA ALA A 26 -10.28 -0.47 -43.53
C ALA A 26 -9.75 0.30 -42.30
N GLY A 27 -8.96 1.37 -42.51
CA GLY A 27 -8.54 2.28 -41.45
C GLY A 27 -9.68 3.11 -40.87
N GLU A 28 -10.60 3.60 -41.70
CA GLU A 28 -11.80 4.34 -41.30
C GLU A 28 -12.81 3.45 -40.56
N ILE A 29 -12.97 2.20 -41.02
CA ILE A 29 -13.74 1.18 -40.30
C ILE A 29 -13.09 0.92 -38.94
N GLY A 30 -11.76 0.81 -38.88
CA GLY A 30 -10.96 0.75 -37.65
C GLY A 30 -11.35 1.83 -36.63
N TRP A 31 -11.37 3.09 -37.08
CA TRP A 31 -11.76 4.22 -36.25
C TRP A 31 -13.23 4.17 -35.80
N SER A 32 -14.12 3.64 -36.64
CA SER A 32 -15.55 3.51 -36.32
C SER A 32 -15.77 2.54 -35.16
N TYR A 33 -15.09 1.39 -35.13
CA TYR A 33 -15.15 0.47 -33.99
C TYR A 33 -14.43 1.03 -32.75
N ALA A 34 -13.35 1.80 -32.95
CA ALA A 34 -12.60 2.46 -31.88
C ALA A 34 -13.45 3.46 -31.07
N CYS A 35 -14.55 3.99 -31.62
CA CYS A 35 -15.48 4.85 -30.89
C CYS A 35 -15.96 4.22 -29.57
N THR A 36 -16.21 2.90 -29.55
CA THR A 36 -16.62 2.18 -28.33
C THR A 36 -15.52 2.17 -27.26
N ALA A 37 -14.27 1.96 -27.66
CA ALA A 37 -13.12 1.95 -26.76
C ALA A 37 -12.81 3.36 -26.20
N ILE A 38 -12.91 4.40 -27.05
CA ILE A 38 -12.77 5.80 -26.61
C ILE A 38 -13.86 6.15 -25.59
N ALA A 39 -15.10 5.73 -25.86
CA ALA A 39 -16.19 5.96 -24.94
C ALA A 39 -16.07 5.13 -23.65
N ALA A 40 -15.51 3.91 -23.68
CA ALA A 40 -15.19 3.14 -22.47
C ALA A 40 -14.15 3.85 -21.58
N ILE A 41 -13.19 4.57 -22.17
CA ILE A 41 -12.20 5.37 -21.43
C ILE A 41 -12.85 6.61 -20.78
N LEU A 42 -13.73 7.30 -21.51
CA LEU A 42 -14.31 8.57 -21.07
C LEU A 42 -15.59 8.43 -20.24
N SER A 43 -16.34 7.34 -20.41
CA SER A 43 -17.66 7.14 -19.78
C SER A 43 -17.65 7.16 -18.25
N PRO A 44 -16.66 6.55 -17.54
CA PRO A 44 -16.63 6.64 -16.08
C PRO A 44 -16.54 8.10 -15.62
N ILE A 45 -15.69 8.90 -16.27
CA ILE A 45 -15.47 10.32 -15.97
C ILE A 45 -16.74 11.14 -16.23
N LEU A 46 -17.38 10.94 -17.39
CA LEU A 46 -18.45 11.82 -17.88
C LEU A 46 -19.81 11.54 -17.24
N VAL A 47 -20.18 10.28 -17.03
CA VAL A 47 -21.55 9.90 -16.63
C VAL A 47 -21.59 9.23 -15.26
N GLY A 48 -20.56 8.45 -14.91
CA GLY A 48 -20.45 7.82 -13.60
C GLY A 48 -20.47 8.85 -12.47
N SER A 49 -19.65 9.90 -12.58
CA SER A 49 -19.58 11.02 -11.60
C SER A 49 -20.91 11.73 -11.40
N ILE A 50 -21.67 11.90 -12.49
CA ILE A 50 -22.88 12.72 -12.50
C ILE A 50 -24.07 11.93 -11.95
N THR A 51 -24.21 10.67 -12.36
CA THR A 51 -25.40 9.86 -12.05
C THR A 51 -25.45 9.45 -10.59
N ASP A 52 -24.30 9.06 -10.02
CA ASP A 52 -24.27 8.62 -8.62
C ASP A 52 -24.55 9.74 -7.62
N ARG A 53 -24.56 11.01 -8.06
CA ARG A 53 -24.73 12.19 -7.21
C ARG A 53 -25.99 12.99 -7.45
N PHE A 54 -26.35 13.24 -8.72
CA PHE A 54 -27.30 14.31 -9.03
C PHE A 54 -28.65 13.84 -9.57
N PHE A 55 -28.72 12.66 -10.18
CA PHE A 55 -29.92 12.23 -10.90
C PHE A 55 -30.21 10.75 -10.71
N SER A 56 -31.48 10.37 -10.66
CA SER A 56 -31.84 8.94 -10.60
C SER A 56 -31.35 8.18 -11.84
N ALA A 57 -30.75 7.01 -11.65
CA ALA A 57 -30.05 6.28 -12.70
C ALA A 57 -30.93 5.95 -13.92
N GLN A 58 -32.21 5.61 -13.69
CA GLN A 58 -33.17 5.30 -14.75
C GLN A 58 -33.55 6.53 -15.60
N LYS A 59 -33.53 7.74 -15.01
CA LYS A 59 -33.77 8.99 -15.76
C LYS A 59 -32.58 9.34 -16.64
N VAL A 60 -31.36 9.17 -16.11
CA VAL A 60 -30.14 9.36 -16.91
C VAL A 60 -30.09 8.35 -18.06
N LEU A 61 -30.40 7.08 -17.79
CA LEU A 61 -30.52 6.05 -18.82
C LEU A 61 -31.51 6.47 -19.92
N ALA A 62 -32.69 6.97 -19.56
CA ALA A 62 -33.69 7.42 -20.53
C ALA A 62 -33.14 8.54 -21.44
N VAL A 63 -32.54 9.59 -20.86
CA VAL A 63 -31.98 10.73 -21.60
C VAL A 63 -30.88 10.27 -22.55
N LEU A 64 -29.95 9.44 -22.07
CA LEU A 64 -28.86 8.92 -22.89
C LEU A 64 -29.37 8.04 -24.04
N MET A 65 -30.40 7.24 -23.80
CA MET A 65 -31.02 6.41 -24.84
C MET A 65 -31.73 7.23 -25.92
N PHE A 66 -32.43 8.31 -25.57
CA PHE A 66 -33.02 9.21 -26.56
C PHE A 66 -31.96 9.99 -27.34
N ALA A 67 -30.93 10.50 -26.65
CA ALA A 67 -29.80 11.17 -27.31
C ALA A 67 -29.09 10.20 -28.27
N GLY A 68 -28.81 8.97 -27.82
CA GLY A 68 -28.22 7.92 -28.64
C GLY A 68 -29.09 7.52 -29.82
N ALA A 69 -30.41 7.42 -29.65
CA ALA A 69 -31.35 7.14 -30.75
C ALA A 69 -31.27 8.21 -31.85
N LEU A 70 -31.26 9.50 -31.46
CA LEU A 70 -31.16 10.62 -32.38
C LEU A 70 -29.81 10.63 -33.12
N LEU A 71 -28.72 10.45 -32.37
CA LEU A 71 -27.36 10.40 -32.93
C LEU A 71 -27.20 9.24 -33.91
N MET A 72 -27.70 8.05 -33.57
CA MET A 72 -27.65 6.88 -34.44
C MET A 72 -28.52 7.06 -35.69
N TYR A 73 -29.69 7.70 -35.57
CA TYR A 73 -30.54 8.03 -36.73
C TYR A 73 -29.82 8.96 -37.73
N PHE A 74 -29.09 9.97 -37.24
CA PHE A 74 -28.29 10.84 -38.11
C PHE A 74 -27.04 10.13 -38.65
N ALA A 75 -26.39 9.27 -37.86
CA ALA A 75 -25.26 8.46 -38.30
C ALA A 75 -25.65 7.51 -39.43
N ALA A 76 -26.81 6.87 -39.34
CA ALA A 76 -27.36 5.97 -40.36
C ALA A 76 -27.59 6.64 -41.73
N GLN A 77 -27.65 7.98 -41.78
CA GLN A 77 -27.83 8.74 -43.01
C GLN A 77 -26.50 9.21 -43.63
N GLN A 78 -25.38 9.09 -42.91
CA GLN A 78 -24.09 9.52 -43.42
C GLN A 78 -23.52 8.48 -44.38
N THR A 79 -22.96 8.96 -45.48
CA THR A 79 -22.26 8.13 -46.49
C THR A 79 -20.77 8.43 -46.56
N THR A 80 -20.25 9.33 -45.71
CA THR A 80 -18.83 9.72 -45.67
C THR A 80 -18.29 9.62 -44.25
N PHE A 81 -17.01 9.27 -44.12
CA PHE A 81 -16.37 9.10 -42.81
C PHE A 81 -16.39 10.38 -41.96
N ALA A 82 -16.13 11.54 -42.58
CA ALA A 82 -16.11 12.82 -41.87
C ALA A 82 -17.43 13.18 -41.18
N GLY A 83 -18.58 12.77 -41.75
CA GLY A 83 -19.88 12.94 -41.12
C GLY A 83 -20.22 11.80 -40.15
N PHE A 84 -19.88 10.57 -40.51
CA PHE A 84 -20.22 9.38 -39.75
C PHE A 84 -19.47 9.25 -38.42
N PHE A 85 -18.14 9.44 -38.43
CA PHE A 85 -17.30 9.19 -37.26
C PHE A 85 -17.64 10.07 -36.04
N PRO A 86 -17.80 11.40 -36.16
CA PRO A 86 -18.16 12.23 -35.01
C PRO A 86 -19.52 11.86 -34.40
N LEU A 87 -20.50 11.51 -35.24
CA LEU A 87 -21.82 11.08 -34.80
C LEU A 87 -21.75 9.73 -34.08
N LEU A 88 -20.98 8.77 -34.60
CA LEU A 88 -20.80 7.46 -33.97
C LEU A 88 -20.01 7.59 -32.65
N LEU A 89 -19.02 8.47 -32.58
CA LEU A 89 -18.29 8.76 -31.35
C LEU A 89 -19.22 9.37 -30.29
N ALA A 90 -20.02 10.37 -30.68
CA ALA A 90 -21.02 10.96 -29.79
C ALA A 90 -22.04 9.93 -29.32
N TYR A 91 -22.56 9.08 -30.23
CA TYR A 91 -23.42 7.96 -29.88
C TYR A 91 -22.74 7.02 -28.86
N SER A 92 -21.49 6.65 -29.11
CA SER A 92 -20.73 5.75 -28.23
C SER A 92 -20.56 6.35 -26.84
N LEU A 93 -20.32 7.66 -26.73
CA LEU A 93 -20.26 8.38 -25.46
C LEU A 93 -21.60 8.42 -24.71
N THR A 94 -22.73 8.37 -25.43
CA THR A 94 -24.05 8.24 -24.81
C THR A 94 -24.37 6.80 -24.42
N TYR A 95 -23.90 5.80 -25.18
CA TYR A 95 -24.28 4.40 -25.04
C TYR A 95 -23.35 3.59 -24.11
N MET A 96 -22.03 3.77 -24.12
CA MET A 96 -21.15 3.00 -23.22
C MET A 96 -21.48 3.17 -21.71
N PRO A 97 -21.82 4.38 -21.21
CA PRO A 97 -22.25 4.53 -19.81
C PRO A 97 -23.52 3.76 -19.44
N THR A 98 -24.41 3.49 -20.41
CA THR A 98 -25.71 2.86 -20.10
C THR A 98 -25.56 1.40 -19.71
N ILE A 99 -24.47 0.75 -20.10
CA ILE A 99 -24.11 -0.59 -19.64
C ILE A 99 -23.92 -0.59 -18.12
N ALA A 100 -23.16 0.37 -17.59
CA ALA A 100 -22.97 0.51 -16.14
C ALA A 100 -24.28 0.92 -15.44
N LEU A 101 -25.05 1.86 -16.01
CA LEU A 101 -26.33 2.29 -15.44
C LEU A 101 -27.36 1.17 -15.36
N THR A 102 -27.49 0.36 -16.42
CA THR A 102 -28.41 -0.78 -16.42
C THR A 102 -28.02 -1.83 -15.40
N ASN A 103 -26.71 -2.06 -15.19
CA ASN A 103 -26.21 -2.92 -14.10
C ASN A 103 -26.56 -2.32 -12.73
N SER A 104 -26.31 -1.02 -12.50
CA SER A 104 -26.63 -0.33 -11.24
C SER A 104 -28.12 -0.35 -10.92
N ILE A 105 -28.99 -0.15 -11.91
CA ILE A 105 -30.45 -0.26 -11.75
C ILE A 105 -30.85 -1.69 -11.39
N ALA A 106 -30.27 -2.69 -12.06
CA ALA A 106 -30.52 -4.10 -11.73
C ALA A 106 -30.09 -4.40 -10.30
N PHE A 107 -28.87 -4.03 -9.89
CA PHE A 107 -28.35 -4.25 -8.55
C PHE A 107 -29.18 -3.57 -7.46
N ALA A 108 -29.69 -2.36 -7.72
CA ALA A 108 -30.51 -1.62 -6.75
C ALA A 108 -31.91 -2.22 -6.53
N ASN A 109 -32.38 -3.09 -7.43
CA ASN A 109 -33.77 -3.57 -7.44
C ASN A 109 -33.92 -5.10 -7.40
N VAL A 110 -32.84 -5.84 -7.19
CA VAL A 110 -32.87 -7.29 -6.96
C VAL A 110 -32.62 -7.60 -5.47
N PRO A 111 -33.37 -8.54 -4.86
CA PRO A 111 -33.20 -8.87 -3.44
C PRO A 111 -31.82 -9.46 -3.10
N ASP A 112 -31.28 -10.27 -4.02
CA ASP A 112 -30.01 -10.97 -3.87
C ASP A 112 -29.22 -10.86 -5.17
N VAL A 113 -28.24 -9.94 -5.19
CA VAL A 113 -27.44 -9.63 -6.38
C VAL A 113 -26.65 -10.84 -6.85
N GLU A 114 -26.00 -11.59 -5.96
CA GLU A 114 -25.14 -12.72 -6.33
C GLU A 114 -25.94 -13.86 -6.97
N ARG A 115 -27.14 -14.13 -6.44
CA ARG A 115 -28.02 -15.18 -6.95
C ARG A 115 -28.75 -14.79 -8.24
N ASP A 116 -29.32 -13.58 -8.27
CA ASP A 116 -30.32 -13.21 -9.28
C ASP A 116 -29.71 -12.44 -10.46
N PHE A 117 -28.63 -11.68 -10.26
CA PHE A 117 -28.03 -10.89 -11.33
C PHE A 117 -27.45 -11.73 -12.47
N PRO A 118 -26.76 -12.86 -12.25
CA PRO A 118 -26.27 -13.69 -13.36
C PRO A 118 -27.41 -14.14 -14.30
N ARG A 119 -28.58 -14.49 -13.75
CA ARG A 119 -29.77 -14.88 -14.54
C ARG A 119 -30.31 -13.69 -15.36
N ILE A 120 -30.26 -12.49 -14.79
CA ILE A 120 -30.64 -11.26 -15.49
C ILE A 120 -29.63 -10.91 -16.59
N ARG A 121 -28.33 -11.14 -16.36
CA ARG A 121 -27.27 -10.87 -17.35
C ARG A 121 -27.34 -11.82 -18.55
N VAL A 122 -27.79 -13.07 -18.37
CA VAL A 122 -28.08 -14.01 -19.49
C VAL A 122 -29.05 -13.40 -20.50
N MET A 123 -30.04 -12.63 -20.05
CA MET A 123 -30.95 -11.91 -20.97
C MET A 123 -30.22 -10.92 -21.88
N GLY A 124 -29.07 -10.40 -21.46
CA GLY A 124 -28.20 -9.58 -22.30
C GLY A 124 -27.61 -10.39 -23.47
N THR A 125 -27.02 -11.55 -23.20
CA THR A 125 -26.46 -12.42 -24.26
C THR A 125 -27.56 -12.90 -25.21
N ILE A 126 -28.77 -13.19 -24.69
CA ILE A 126 -29.94 -13.49 -25.52
C ILE A 126 -30.34 -12.27 -26.37
N GLY A 127 -30.26 -11.05 -25.85
CA GLY A 127 -30.48 -9.82 -26.61
C GLY A 127 -29.53 -9.66 -27.79
N TRP A 128 -28.23 -9.94 -27.59
CA TRP A 128 -27.24 -9.97 -28.66
C TRP A 128 -27.53 -11.06 -29.71
N ILE A 129 -27.93 -12.26 -29.25
CA ILE A 129 -28.35 -13.33 -30.15
C ILE A 129 -29.54 -12.88 -31.00
N ALA A 130 -30.54 -12.26 -30.37
CA ALA A 130 -31.73 -11.78 -31.05
C ALA A 130 -31.41 -10.71 -32.09
N SER A 131 -30.43 -9.83 -31.88
CA SER A 131 -30.04 -8.83 -32.88
C SER A 131 -29.32 -9.45 -34.08
N GLY A 132 -28.44 -10.42 -33.87
CA GLY A 132 -27.83 -11.19 -34.96
C GLY A 132 -28.87 -11.95 -35.79
N LEU A 133 -29.86 -12.58 -35.15
CA LEU A 133 -30.98 -13.22 -35.84
C LEU A 133 -31.86 -12.20 -36.58
N ALA A 134 -32.17 -11.05 -35.97
CA ALA A 134 -33.03 -10.01 -36.54
C ALA A 134 -32.37 -9.28 -37.73
N CYS A 135 -31.07 -9.03 -37.68
CA CYS A 135 -30.34 -8.38 -38.76
C CYS A 135 -29.85 -9.36 -39.85
N GLY A 136 -29.54 -10.60 -39.48
CA GLY A 136 -28.98 -11.60 -40.39
C GLY A 136 -30.02 -12.52 -41.05
N PHE A 137 -30.81 -13.26 -40.27
CA PHE A 137 -31.69 -14.30 -40.82
C PHE A 137 -33.13 -13.85 -41.05
N LEU A 138 -33.67 -13.06 -40.13
CA LEU A 138 -35.08 -12.64 -40.15
C LEU A 138 -35.49 -11.96 -41.47
N PRO A 139 -34.69 -11.05 -42.09
CA PRO A 139 -35.08 -10.41 -43.34
C PRO A 139 -35.30 -11.42 -44.47
N GLN A 140 -34.40 -12.40 -44.60
CA GLN A 140 -34.52 -13.46 -45.62
C GLN A 140 -35.67 -14.41 -45.33
N ILE A 141 -35.90 -14.76 -44.06
CA ILE A 141 -37.06 -15.56 -43.65
C ILE A 141 -38.38 -14.85 -44.00
N LEU A 142 -38.41 -13.52 -43.91
CA LEU A 142 -39.54 -12.67 -44.29
C LEU A 142 -39.60 -12.35 -45.80
N GLY A 143 -38.67 -12.89 -46.62
CA GLY A 143 -38.64 -12.70 -48.07
C GLY A 143 -37.94 -11.43 -48.56
N TYR A 144 -37.26 -10.69 -47.68
CA TYR A 144 -36.42 -9.53 -48.03
C TYR A 144 -34.97 -9.95 -48.30
N ALA A 145 -34.20 -9.09 -48.97
CA ALA A 145 -32.75 -9.26 -49.12
C ALA A 145 -32.02 -9.10 -47.77
N ASP A 146 -30.77 -9.55 -47.70
CA ASP A 146 -29.91 -9.31 -46.53
C ASP A 146 -29.78 -7.80 -46.29
N ILE A 147 -30.18 -7.35 -45.10
CA ILE A 147 -30.12 -5.94 -44.70
C ILE A 147 -28.80 -5.57 -44.03
N SER A 148 -27.97 -6.55 -43.65
CA SER A 148 -26.65 -6.34 -43.06
C SER A 148 -25.77 -5.34 -43.86
N PRO A 149 -25.72 -5.37 -45.21
CA PRO A 149 -24.95 -4.40 -46.00
C PRO A 149 -25.64 -3.03 -46.19
N THR A 150 -26.69 -2.72 -45.43
CA THR A 150 -27.45 -1.46 -45.54
C THR A 150 -27.37 -0.65 -44.24
N ASN A 151 -27.92 0.57 -44.23
CA ASN A 151 -28.06 1.36 -43.00
C ASN A 151 -29.22 0.93 -42.10
N ILE A 152 -30.05 -0.04 -42.52
CA ILE A 152 -31.21 -0.52 -41.76
C ILE A 152 -30.84 -1.05 -40.36
N PRO A 153 -29.74 -1.79 -40.15
CA PRO A 153 -29.32 -2.20 -38.80
C PRO A 153 -29.07 -1.02 -37.85
N LEU A 154 -28.53 0.11 -38.36
CA LEU A 154 -28.36 1.33 -37.58
C LEU A 154 -29.71 1.98 -37.28
N LEU A 155 -30.68 1.93 -38.20
CA LEU A 155 -32.05 2.41 -37.95
C LEU A 155 -32.80 1.53 -36.93
N ILE A 156 -32.62 0.20 -36.98
CA ILE A 156 -33.13 -0.74 -35.97
C ILE A 156 -32.53 -0.39 -34.59
N THR A 157 -31.25 -0.04 -34.55
CA THR A 157 -30.54 0.40 -33.34
C THR A 157 -31.09 1.72 -32.80
N ALA A 158 -31.38 2.69 -33.67
CA ALA A 158 -32.00 3.95 -33.29
C ALA A 158 -33.41 3.72 -32.70
N GLY A 159 -34.24 2.91 -33.37
CA GLY A 159 -35.58 2.57 -32.89
C GLY A 159 -35.57 1.79 -31.56
N SER A 160 -34.65 0.84 -31.41
CA SER A 160 -34.50 0.05 -30.18
C SER A 160 -33.98 0.89 -29.02
N SER A 161 -33.07 1.84 -29.28
CA SER A 161 -32.61 2.83 -28.30
C SER A 161 -33.78 3.71 -27.82
N ALA A 162 -34.60 4.22 -28.74
CA ALA A 162 -35.78 5.01 -28.36
C ALA A 162 -36.77 4.20 -27.52
N LEU A 163 -37.02 2.93 -27.87
CA LEU A 163 -37.87 2.03 -27.11
C LEU A 163 -37.34 1.79 -25.69
N LEU A 164 -36.02 1.57 -25.55
CA LEU A 164 -35.39 1.44 -24.23
C LEU A 164 -35.45 2.75 -23.43
N GLY A 165 -35.31 3.90 -24.09
CA GLY A 165 -35.48 5.21 -23.48
C GLY A 165 -36.87 5.42 -22.89
N VAL A 166 -37.92 5.01 -23.62
CA VAL A 166 -39.30 5.01 -23.11
C VAL A 166 -39.43 4.03 -21.93
N PHE A 167 -38.94 2.80 -22.08
CA PHE A 167 -39.02 1.78 -21.04
C PHE A 167 -38.29 2.18 -19.76
N ALA A 168 -37.17 2.92 -19.86
CA ALA A 168 -36.38 3.37 -18.72
C ALA A 168 -37.16 4.27 -17.75
N PHE A 169 -38.18 5.02 -18.22
CA PHE A 169 -39.06 5.80 -17.35
C PHE A 169 -40.03 4.94 -16.51
N PHE A 170 -40.26 3.68 -16.90
CA PHE A 170 -41.09 2.73 -16.17
C PHE A 170 -40.27 1.79 -15.27
N LEU A 171 -38.94 1.91 -15.28
CA LEU A 171 -38.08 1.19 -14.35
C LEU A 171 -38.25 1.74 -12.93
N PRO A 172 -38.01 0.90 -11.89
CA PRO A 172 -38.05 1.34 -10.51
C PRO A 172 -37.12 2.54 -10.25
N ASP A 173 -37.54 3.44 -9.36
CA ASP A 173 -36.76 4.63 -9.02
C ASP A 173 -35.45 4.23 -8.34
N THR A 174 -34.32 4.64 -8.94
CA THR A 174 -32.97 4.32 -8.45
C THR A 174 -32.25 5.63 -8.13
N PRO A 175 -32.42 6.19 -6.92
CA PRO A 175 -31.89 7.50 -6.55
C PRO A 175 -30.34 7.53 -6.47
N PRO A 176 -29.72 8.73 -6.56
CA PRO A 176 -28.27 8.89 -6.41
C PRO A 176 -27.80 8.41 -5.02
N LYS A 177 -26.60 7.83 -4.96
CA LYS A 177 -26.05 7.15 -3.78
C LYS A 177 -24.98 7.94 -3.00
N SER A 178 -24.38 9.00 -3.55
CA SER A 178 -23.20 9.64 -2.96
C SER A 178 -23.32 11.16 -2.78
N THR A 179 -22.83 11.68 -1.65
CA THR A 179 -22.69 13.12 -1.32
C THR A 179 -21.23 13.58 -1.16
N GLY A 180 -20.23 12.67 -1.09
CA GLY A 180 -18.82 12.98 -0.80
C GLY A 180 -18.03 13.51 -2.01
N LYS A 181 -16.84 14.15 -1.83
CA LYS A 181 -16.02 14.82 -2.87
C LYS A 181 -15.61 13.88 -4.04
N MET A 182 -15.48 14.44 -5.25
CA MET A 182 -15.14 13.69 -6.46
C MET A 182 -13.62 13.52 -6.53
N ASP A 183 -13.14 12.29 -6.34
CA ASP A 183 -11.75 11.95 -6.61
C ASP A 183 -11.64 11.22 -7.95
N ILE A 184 -10.95 11.86 -8.90
CA ILE A 184 -10.69 11.31 -10.23
C ILE A 184 -9.89 10.00 -10.13
N LYS A 185 -9.04 9.84 -9.11
CA LYS A 185 -8.26 8.61 -8.89
C LYS A 185 -9.15 7.43 -8.58
N VAL A 186 -10.09 7.60 -7.65
CA VAL A 186 -11.08 6.57 -7.29
C VAL A 186 -11.94 6.22 -8.52
N MET A 187 -12.41 7.24 -9.25
CA MET A 187 -13.26 7.05 -10.43
C MET A 187 -12.59 6.28 -11.57
N LEU A 188 -11.30 6.50 -11.79
CA LEU A 188 -10.51 5.81 -12.81
C LEU A 188 -9.92 4.48 -12.30
N GLY A 189 -10.16 4.12 -11.04
CA GLY A 189 -9.58 2.94 -10.39
C GLY A 189 -8.06 3.06 -10.18
N LEU A 190 -7.50 4.27 -10.17
CA LEU A 190 -6.06 4.50 -10.06
C LEU A 190 -5.49 4.13 -8.69
N ASP A 191 -6.32 4.08 -7.65
CA ASP A 191 -5.87 3.59 -6.33
C ASP A 191 -5.45 2.12 -6.43
N ALA A 192 -6.08 1.34 -7.29
CA ALA A 192 -5.73 -0.05 -7.56
C ALA A 192 -4.40 -0.22 -8.33
N LEU A 193 -3.72 0.87 -8.73
CA LEU A 193 -2.36 0.78 -9.30
C LEU A 193 -1.36 0.16 -8.32
N ILE A 194 -1.59 0.27 -7.00
CA ILE A 194 -0.74 -0.38 -6.00
C ILE A 194 -0.73 -1.91 -6.17
N LEU A 195 -1.80 -2.51 -6.72
CA LEU A 195 -1.89 -3.95 -6.99
C LEU A 195 -0.90 -4.40 -8.06
N LEU A 196 -0.44 -3.49 -8.94
CA LEU A 196 0.59 -3.78 -9.94
C LEU A 196 1.99 -4.01 -9.32
N ARG A 197 2.16 -3.78 -8.00
CA ARG A 197 3.37 -4.19 -7.26
C ARG A 197 3.48 -5.71 -7.09
N ASP A 198 2.35 -6.43 -7.11
CA ASP A 198 2.35 -7.89 -7.12
C ASP A 198 2.73 -8.40 -8.52
N LYS A 199 3.81 -9.19 -8.59
CA LYS A 199 4.37 -9.66 -9.87
C LYS A 199 3.37 -10.48 -10.69
N ASN A 200 2.56 -11.32 -10.05
CA ASN A 200 1.57 -12.15 -10.75
C ASN A 200 0.43 -11.30 -11.29
N PHE A 201 -0.07 -10.35 -10.50
CA PHE A 201 -1.09 -9.40 -10.94
C PHE A 201 -0.60 -8.51 -12.09
N LEU A 202 0.64 -8.02 -12.04
CA LEU A 202 1.26 -7.24 -13.13
C LEU A 202 1.32 -8.03 -14.45
N VAL A 203 1.82 -9.27 -14.41
CA VAL A 203 1.91 -10.11 -15.61
C VAL A 203 0.52 -10.39 -16.19
N PHE A 204 -0.45 -10.72 -15.34
CA PHE A 204 -1.84 -10.93 -15.76
C PHE A 204 -2.44 -9.67 -16.38
N PHE A 205 -2.23 -8.51 -15.74
CA PHE A 205 -2.74 -7.22 -16.21
C PHE A 205 -2.18 -6.90 -17.60
N PHE A 206 -0.87 -7.03 -17.77
CA PHE A 206 -0.20 -6.78 -19.04
C PHE A 206 -0.60 -7.77 -20.14
N CYS A 207 -0.71 -9.06 -19.84
CA CYS A 207 -1.17 -10.04 -20.84
C CYS A 207 -2.64 -9.80 -21.25
N SER A 208 -3.49 -9.37 -20.32
CA SER A 208 -4.90 -9.06 -20.61
C SER A 208 -5.05 -7.80 -21.47
N PHE A 209 -4.22 -6.78 -21.22
CA PHE A 209 -4.08 -5.62 -22.08
C PHE A 209 -3.67 -6.01 -23.50
N LEU A 210 -2.64 -6.85 -23.64
CA LEU A 210 -2.17 -7.30 -24.95
C LEU A 210 -3.20 -8.16 -25.68
N PHE A 211 -3.90 -9.06 -24.97
CA PHE A 211 -4.92 -9.94 -25.55
C PHE A 211 -6.17 -9.18 -26.04
N ALA A 212 -6.46 -8.01 -25.47
CA ALA A 212 -7.51 -7.14 -25.96
C ALA A 212 -7.28 -6.69 -27.42
N MET A 213 -6.03 -6.56 -27.85
CA MET A 213 -5.69 -6.12 -29.21
C MET A 213 -6.11 -7.14 -30.29
N PRO A 214 -5.66 -8.41 -30.28
CA PRO A 214 -6.12 -9.39 -31.26
C PRO A 214 -7.60 -9.72 -31.08
N LEU A 215 -8.19 -9.61 -29.88
CA LEU A 215 -9.64 -9.76 -29.75
C LEU A 215 -10.40 -8.65 -30.50
N ALA A 216 -9.90 -7.41 -30.49
CA ALA A 216 -10.47 -6.33 -31.29
C ALA A 216 -10.48 -6.64 -32.79
N PHE A 217 -9.48 -7.38 -33.31
CA PHE A 217 -9.47 -7.82 -34.71
C PHE A 217 -10.67 -8.72 -35.05
N TYR A 218 -11.06 -9.61 -34.14
CA TYR A 218 -12.25 -10.45 -34.35
C TYR A 218 -13.51 -9.59 -34.49
N TYR A 219 -13.68 -8.63 -33.58
CA TYR A 219 -14.87 -7.78 -33.56
C TYR A 219 -15.02 -6.91 -34.80
N ILE A 220 -13.92 -6.34 -35.31
CA ILE A 220 -13.97 -5.53 -36.53
C ILE A 220 -14.09 -6.37 -37.80
N PHE A 221 -13.34 -7.48 -37.92
CA PHE A 221 -13.12 -8.13 -39.21
C PHE A 221 -13.90 -9.42 -39.45
N ALA A 222 -14.38 -10.11 -38.41
CA ALA A 222 -14.96 -11.44 -38.61
C ALA A 222 -16.17 -11.44 -39.54
N ASN A 223 -17.07 -10.46 -39.43
CA ASN A 223 -18.24 -10.36 -40.32
C ASN A 223 -17.84 -10.16 -41.78
N GLY A 224 -16.88 -9.26 -42.03
CA GLY A 224 -16.37 -8.97 -43.36
C GLY A 224 -15.67 -10.16 -44.00
N TYR A 225 -14.75 -10.78 -43.25
CA TYR A 225 -14.07 -12.00 -43.65
C TYR A 225 -15.06 -13.09 -44.06
N LEU A 226 -16.01 -13.43 -43.18
CA LEU A 226 -16.98 -14.49 -43.42
C LEU A 226 -17.81 -14.20 -44.69
N THR A 227 -18.17 -12.94 -44.90
CA THR A 227 -18.93 -12.52 -46.09
C THR A 227 -18.08 -12.65 -47.36
N GLU A 228 -16.84 -12.18 -47.37
CA GLU A 228 -15.95 -12.24 -48.54
C GLU A 228 -15.58 -13.67 -48.94
N VAL A 229 -15.37 -14.58 -47.97
CA VAL A 229 -15.10 -15.99 -48.27
C VAL A 229 -16.34 -16.77 -48.72
N GLY A 230 -17.51 -16.12 -48.79
CA GLY A 230 -18.73 -16.70 -49.35
C GLY A 230 -19.74 -17.23 -48.33
N MET A 231 -19.57 -16.98 -47.02
CA MET A 231 -20.57 -17.35 -46.02
C MET A 231 -21.80 -16.43 -46.11
N LYS A 232 -22.88 -16.95 -46.69
CA LYS A 232 -24.18 -16.28 -46.67
C LYS A 232 -24.68 -16.11 -45.23
N ASN A 233 -25.29 -14.97 -44.92
CA ASN A 233 -25.82 -14.64 -43.59
C ASN A 233 -24.75 -14.66 -42.48
N ALA A 234 -23.53 -14.22 -42.78
CA ALA A 234 -22.44 -14.13 -41.81
C ALA A 234 -22.87 -13.45 -40.50
N THR A 235 -23.61 -12.34 -40.57
CA THR A 235 -24.19 -11.64 -39.40
C THR A 235 -25.02 -12.56 -38.51
N GLY A 236 -25.87 -13.38 -39.12
CA GLY A 236 -26.71 -14.35 -38.40
C GLY A 236 -25.86 -15.47 -37.78
N TRP A 237 -24.96 -16.06 -38.56
CA TRP A 237 -24.13 -17.18 -38.12
C TRP A 237 -23.14 -16.81 -37.01
N MET A 238 -22.64 -15.58 -36.96
CA MET A 238 -21.74 -15.12 -35.89
C MET A 238 -22.35 -15.25 -34.49
N THR A 239 -23.68 -15.26 -34.39
CA THR A 239 -24.44 -15.50 -33.16
C THR A 239 -24.12 -16.84 -32.49
N LEU A 240 -23.60 -17.83 -33.23
CA LEU A 240 -23.15 -19.09 -32.67
C LEU A 240 -22.04 -18.90 -31.62
N GLY A 241 -21.26 -17.82 -31.69
CA GLY A 241 -20.26 -17.47 -30.68
C GLY A 241 -20.89 -17.24 -29.30
N GLN A 242 -22.01 -16.52 -29.25
CA GLN A 242 -22.74 -16.18 -28.03
C GLN A 242 -23.55 -17.37 -27.49
N PHE A 243 -24.02 -18.27 -28.37
CA PHE A 243 -24.55 -19.56 -27.92
C PHE A 243 -23.49 -20.40 -27.22
N SER A 244 -22.26 -20.42 -27.78
CA SER A 244 -21.12 -21.09 -27.15
C SER A 244 -20.75 -20.43 -25.81
N GLU A 245 -20.79 -19.10 -25.73
CA GLU A 245 -20.57 -18.33 -24.49
C GLU A 245 -21.55 -18.75 -23.37
N ILE A 246 -22.85 -18.87 -23.66
CA ILE A 246 -23.82 -19.32 -22.64
C ILE A 246 -23.43 -20.69 -22.08
N PHE A 247 -22.98 -21.61 -22.93
CA PHE A 247 -22.56 -22.95 -22.50
C PHE A 247 -21.31 -22.91 -21.61
N PHE A 248 -20.26 -22.20 -22.04
CA PHE A 248 -18.98 -22.17 -21.32
C PHE A 248 -19.03 -21.30 -20.05
N MET A 249 -19.82 -20.22 -20.04
CA MET A 249 -20.11 -19.45 -18.83
C MET A 249 -20.76 -20.32 -17.74
N LEU A 250 -21.74 -21.16 -18.10
CA LEU A 250 -22.37 -22.10 -17.16
C LEU A 250 -21.42 -23.21 -16.69
N ALA A 251 -20.47 -23.62 -17.54
CA ALA A 251 -19.46 -24.61 -17.21
C ALA A 251 -18.26 -24.04 -16.42
N LEU A 252 -18.09 -22.72 -16.36
CA LEU A 252 -16.92 -22.06 -15.82
C LEU A 252 -16.59 -22.46 -14.35
N PRO A 253 -17.56 -22.59 -13.42
CA PRO A 253 -17.28 -23.06 -12.06
C PRO A 253 -16.66 -24.45 -12.02
N PHE A 254 -17.04 -25.35 -12.93
CA PHE A 254 -16.45 -26.69 -13.03
C PHE A 254 -14.99 -26.63 -13.50
N PHE A 255 -14.70 -25.85 -14.54
CA PHE A 255 -13.34 -25.73 -15.08
C PHE A 255 -12.38 -25.03 -14.10
N THR A 256 -12.82 -23.94 -13.47
CA THR A 256 -12.00 -23.19 -12.51
C THR A 256 -11.68 -24.02 -11.26
N LYS A 257 -12.66 -24.78 -10.74
CA LYS A 257 -12.44 -25.69 -9.60
C LYS A 257 -11.54 -26.89 -9.96
N ARG A 258 -11.65 -27.43 -11.18
CA ARG A 258 -10.91 -28.65 -11.58
C ARG A 258 -9.48 -28.36 -12.04
N PHE A 259 -9.25 -27.28 -12.78
CA PHE A 259 -7.97 -27.02 -13.44
C PHE A 259 -7.18 -25.88 -12.80
N GLY A 260 -7.82 -25.04 -11.97
CA GLY A 260 -7.24 -23.83 -11.42
C GLY A 260 -7.35 -22.64 -12.38
N ILE A 261 -7.26 -21.43 -11.83
CA ILE A 261 -7.52 -20.19 -12.60
C ILE A 261 -6.49 -19.98 -13.72
N LYS A 262 -5.22 -20.30 -13.46
CA LYS A 262 -4.12 -20.17 -14.42
C LYS A 262 -4.37 -20.99 -15.68
N LYS A 263 -4.77 -22.26 -15.52
CA LYS A 263 -4.97 -23.18 -16.66
C LYS A 263 -6.20 -22.80 -17.48
N VAL A 264 -7.26 -22.31 -16.83
CA VAL A 264 -8.46 -21.83 -17.53
C VAL A 264 -8.14 -20.59 -18.36
N LEU A 265 -7.46 -19.58 -17.79
CA LEU A 265 -7.00 -18.40 -18.55
C LEU A 265 -6.12 -18.80 -19.75
N LEU A 266 -5.15 -19.68 -19.54
CA LEU A 266 -4.28 -20.15 -20.62
C LEU A 266 -5.06 -20.91 -21.70
N LEU A 267 -6.05 -21.71 -21.32
CA LEU A 267 -6.91 -22.42 -22.26
C LEU A 267 -7.70 -21.42 -23.13
N GLY A 268 -8.19 -20.32 -22.55
CA GLY A 268 -8.84 -19.24 -23.30
C GLY A 268 -7.94 -18.61 -24.37
N LEU A 269 -6.65 -18.37 -24.05
CA LEU A 269 -5.66 -17.87 -25.02
C LEU A 269 -5.39 -18.91 -26.13
N VAL A 270 -5.21 -20.18 -25.76
CA VAL A 270 -4.93 -21.25 -26.72
C VAL A 270 -6.12 -21.46 -27.68
N THR A 271 -7.35 -21.47 -27.17
CA THR A 271 -8.55 -21.59 -28.02
C THR A 271 -8.71 -20.37 -28.93
N ALA A 272 -8.31 -19.18 -28.48
CA ALA A 272 -8.33 -17.97 -29.31
C ALA A 272 -7.31 -18.04 -30.46
N ALA A 273 -6.13 -18.61 -30.23
CA ALA A 273 -5.14 -18.86 -31.28
C ALA A 273 -5.62 -19.92 -32.28
N ILE A 274 -6.20 -21.03 -31.78
CA ILE A 274 -6.79 -22.10 -32.63
C ILE A 274 -7.92 -21.54 -33.49
N ARG A 275 -8.78 -20.66 -32.94
CA ARG A 275 -9.83 -19.98 -33.69
C ARG A 275 -9.28 -19.25 -34.92
N TYR A 276 -8.22 -18.47 -34.74
CA TYR A 276 -7.59 -17.79 -35.87
C TYR A 276 -6.89 -18.77 -36.80
N GLY A 277 -6.31 -19.84 -36.26
CA GLY A 277 -5.87 -21.00 -37.05
C GLY A 277 -6.95 -21.52 -38.00
N PHE A 278 -8.19 -21.68 -37.53
CA PHE A 278 -9.32 -22.10 -38.38
C PHE A 278 -9.69 -21.06 -39.43
N PHE A 279 -9.63 -19.75 -39.13
CA PHE A 279 -9.90 -18.69 -40.11
C PHE A 279 -8.78 -18.49 -41.14
N ILE A 280 -7.56 -18.95 -40.89
CA ILE A 280 -6.49 -18.96 -41.90
C ILE A 280 -6.84 -19.90 -43.06
N TYR A 281 -7.43 -21.06 -42.76
CA TYR A 281 -7.74 -22.11 -43.74
C TYR A 281 -9.23 -22.21 -44.11
N GLY A 282 -10.09 -21.42 -43.48
CA GLY A 282 -11.53 -21.46 -43.72
C GLY A 282 -11.91 -20.79 -45.05
N SER A 283 -12.74 -21.47 -45.84
CA SER A 283 -13.35 -20.98 -47.09
C SER A 283 -14.74 -21.58 -47.27
N ALA A 284 -15.57 -21.04 -48.17
CA ALA A 284 -16.88 -21.60 -48.49
C ALA A 284 -16.90 -22.58 -49.67
N ASP A 285 -15.72 -22.96 -50.17
CA ASP A 285 -15.59 -23.77 -51.40
C ASP A 285 -15.76 -25.27 -51.14
N GLU A 286 -15.28 -25.76 -49.99
CA GLU A 286 -15.30 -27.18 -49.63
C GLU A 286 -15.97 -27.41 -48.27
N TYR A 287 -16.63 -28.55 -48.09
CA TYR A 287 -17.31 -28.87 -46.84
C TYR A 287 -16.40 -28.80 -45.61
N PHE A 288 -15.15 -29.26 -45.74
CA PHE A 288 -14.19 -29.25 -44.63
C PHE A 288 -13.75 -27.82 -44.27
N THR A 289 -13.34 -27.01 -45.26
CA THR A 289 -12.93 -25.62 -45.04
C THR A 289 -14.11 -24.75 -44.56
N TYR A 290 -15.33 -25.06 -45.00
CA TYR A 290 -16.54 -24.39 -44.53
C TYR A 290 -16.85 -24.72 -43.06
N ALA A 291 -16.63 -25.97 -42.64
CA ALA A 291 -16.75 -26.37 -41.24
C ALA A 291 -15.77 -25.62 -40.32
N LEU A 292 -14.56 -25.30 -40.80
CA LEU A 292 -13.58 -24.51 -40.06
C LEU A 292 -14.13 -23.11 -39.71
N LEU A 293 -14.93 -22.50 -40.60
CA LEU A 293 -15.56 -21.20 -40.32
C LEU A 293 -16.51 -21.30 -39.11
N PHE A 294 -17.38 -22.31 -39.08
CA PHE A 294 -18.31 -22.54 -37.96
C PHE A 294 -17.58 -22.86 -36.66
N LEU A 295 -16.54 -23.71 -36.72
CA LEU A 295 -15.72 -24.03 -35.56
C LEU A 295 -15.00 -22.79 -35.02
N GLY A 296 -14.49 -21.92 -35.91
CA GLY A 296 -13.89 -20.65 -35.51
C GLY A 296 -14.88 -19.71 -34.83
N ILE A 297 -16.12 -19.62 -35.32
CA ILE A 297 -17.19 -18.83 -34.67
C ILE A 297 -17.50 -19.41 -33.28
N LEU A 298 -17.71 -20.74 -33.17
CA LEU A 298 -18.04 -21.42 -31.91
C LEU A 298 -16.93 -21.28 -30.86
N LEU A 299 -15.65 -21.29 -31.28
CA LEU A 299 -14.53 -21.13 -30.36
C LEU A 299 -14.44 -19.73 -29.73
N HIS A 300 -15.21 -18.75 -30.21
CA HIS A 300 -15.29 -17.44 -29.55
C HIS A 300 -15.79 -17.54 -28.11
N GLY A 301 -16.86 -18.31 -27.87
CA GLY A 301 -17.48 -18.45 -26.54
C GLY A 301 -16.48 -18.94 -25.49
N VAL A 302 -15.83 -20.09 -25.74
CA VAL A 302 -14.79 -20.63 -24.84
C VAL A 302 -13.63 -19.65 -24.66
N SER A 303 -13.17 -19.01 -25.73
CA SER A 303 -12.04 -18.09 -25.65
C SER A 303 -12.36 -16.86 -24.81
N TYR A 304 -13.56 -16.33 -24.96
CA TYR A 304 -14.02 -15.14 -24.24
C TYR A 304 -14.28 -15.46 -22.77
N ASP A 305 -15.06 -16.51 -22.47
CA ASP A 305 -15.39 -16.86 -21.09
C ASP A 305 -14.18 -17.30 -20.28
N PHE A 306 -13.38 -18.22 -20.84
CA PHE A 306 -12.24 -18.75 -20.11
C PHE A 306 -11.15 -17.70 -19.88
N TYR A 307 -11.05 -16.70 -20.75
CA TYR A 307 -10.16 -15.58 -20.52
C TYR A 307 -10.81 -14.45 -19.72
N TYR A 308 -11.75 -13.70 -20.30
CA TYR A 308 -12.25 -12.45 -19.72
C TYR A 308 -13.14 -12.66 -18.49
N VAL A 309 -14.07 -13.63 -18.50
CA VAL A 309 -14.92 -13.86 -17.32
C VAL A 309 -14.06 -14.37 -16.16
N THR A 310 -13.14 -15.29 -16.43
CA THR A 310 -12.14 -15.74 -15.44
C THR A 310 -11.22 -14.62 -14.96
N ALA A 311 -10.81 -13.71 -15.85
CA ALA A 311 -9.96 -12.57 -15.54
C ALA A 311 -10.64 -11.64 -14.53
N TYR A 312 -11.93 -11.34 -14.71
CA TYR A 312 -12.70 -10.57 -13.74
C TYR A 312 -12.79 -11.28 -12.37
N ILE A 313 -12.96 -12.61 -12.35
CA ILE A 313 -12.95 -13.40 -11.10
C ILE A 313 -11.57 -13.34 -10.41
N TYR A 314 -10.48 -13.42 -11.18
CA TYR A 314 -9.12 -13.31 -10.64
C TYR A 314 -8.88 -11.95 -9.98
N VAL A 315 -9.25 -10.86 -10.65
CA VAL A 315 -9.09 -9.49 -10.14
C VAL A 315 -9.85 -9.29 -8.83
N ASP A 316 -11.09 -9.76 -8.76
CA ASP A 316 -11.92 -9.66 -7.55
C ASP A 316 -11.30 -10.38 -6.34
N LYS A 317 -10.75 -11.58 -6.56
CA LYS A 317 -10.13 -12.37 -5.49
C LYS A 317 -8.74 -11.88 -5.08
N LYS A 318 -7.96 -11.33 -6.00
CA LYS A 318 -6.59 -10.86 -5.74
C LYS A 318 -6.57 -9.48 -5.08
N ALA A 319 -7.56 -8.63 -5.36
CA ALA A 319 -7.68 -7.31 -4.75
C ALA A 319 -8.19 -7.41 -3.29
N PRO A 320 -7.64 -6.59 -2.36
CA PRO A 320 -8.23 -6.39 -1.03
C PRO A 320 -9.70 -5.98 -1.13
N VAL A 321 -10.53 -6.36 -0.15
CA VAL A 321 -11.99 -6.14 -0.18
C VAL A 321 -12.35 -4.67 -0.46
N HIS A 322 -11.62 -3.73 0.12
CA HIS A 322 -11.84 -2.28 -0.05
C HIS A 322 -11.42 -1.75 -1.44
N MET A 323 -10.64 -2.50 -2.23
CA MET A 323 -10.14 -2.09 -3.56
C MET A 323 -10.79 -2.83 -4.74
N ARG A 324 -11.66 -3.82 -4.50
CA ARG A 324 -12.20 -4.70 -5.57
C ARG A 324 -12.83 -3.91 -6.72
N THR A 325 -13.70 -2.96 -6.42
CA THR A 325 -14.36 -2.12 -7.44
C THR A 325 -13.36 -1.30 -8.25
N ALA A 326 -12.36 -0.70 -7.58
CA ALA A 326 -11.30 0.06 -8.25
C ALA A 326 -10.46 -0.85 -9.17
N ALA A 327 -10.15 -2.06 -8.72
CA ALA A 327 -9.41 -3.05 -9.51
C ALA A 327 -10.19 -3.51 -10.76
N GLN A 328 -11.51 -3.72 -10.62
CA GLN A 328 -12.42 -4.02 -11.75
C GLN A 328 -12.49 -2.86 -12.75
N GLY A 329 -12.54 -1.62 -12.26
CA GLY A 329 -12.48 -0.41 -13.08
C GLY A 329 -11.17 -0.33 -13.87
N LEU A 330 -10.04 -0.55 -13.19
CA LEU A 330 -8.70 -0.49 -13.78
C LEU A 330 -8.50 -1.54 -14.89
N ILE A 331 -8.88 -2.80 -14.67
CA ILE A 331 -8.75 -3.86 -15.71
C ILE A 331 -9.67 -3.59 -16.91
N THR A 332 -10.87 -3.05 -16.68
CA THR A 332 -11.82 -2.70 -17.74
C THR A 332 -11.31 -1.54 -18.58
N LEU A 333 -10.83 -0.46 -17.94
CA LEU A 333 -10.19 0.68 -18.59
C LEU A 333 -9.00 0.23 -19.44
N CYS A 334 -8.19 -0.68 -18.91
CA CYS A 334 -7.02 -1.19 -19.60
C CYS A 334 -7.40 -2.05 -20.83
N CYS A 335 -8.30 -3.01 -20.68
CA CYS A 335 -8.64 -3.96 -21.74
C CYS A 335 -9.65 -3.39 -22.76
N GLN A 336 -10.81 -2.94 -22.27
CA GLN A 336 -11.90 -2.44 -23.13
C GLN A 336 -11.66 -1.00 -23.60
N GLY A 337 -10.87 -0.23 -22.85
CA GLY A 337 -10.39 1.07 -23.25
C GLY A 337 -9.12 0.98 -24.10
N PHE A 338 -7.95 1.12 -23.47
CA PHE A 338 -6.68 1.30 -24.18
C PHE A 338 -6.31 0.11 -25.08
N GLY A 339 -6.44 -1.12 -24.59
CA GLY A 339 -6.09 -2.34 -25.34
C GLY A 339 -6.94 -2.51 -26.60
N SER A 340 -8.26 -2.33 -26.47
CA SER A 340 -9.18 -2.40 -27.62
C SER A 340 -8.98 -1.24 -28.59
N LEU A 341 -8.75 -0.01 -28.10
CA LEU A 341 -8.45 1.16 -28.94
C LEU A 341 -7.20 0.92 -29.82
N LEU A 342 -6.12 0.44 -29.21
CA LEU A 342 -4.90 0.07 -29.93
C LEU A 342 -5.16 -1.08 -30.91
N GLY A 343 -5.95 -2.08 -30.51
CA GLY A 343 -6.36 -3.19 -31.37
C GLY A 343 -7.12 -2.74 -32.62
N TYR A 344 -8.17 -1.93 -32.47
CA TYR A 344 -8.92 -1.41 -33.62
C TYR A 344 -8.06 -0.56 -34.56
N ARG A 345 -7.18 0.27 -34.00
CA ARG A 345 -6.28 1.10 -34.79
C ARG A 345 -5.24 0.27 -35.53
N LEU A 346 -4.58 -0.65 -34.83
CA LEU A 346 -3.58 -1.55 -35.40
C LEU A 346 -4.21 -2.40 -36.50
N GLY A 347 -5.35 -3.03 -36.21
CA GLY A 347 -6.07 -3.88 -37.15
C GLY A 347 -6.48 -3.13 -38.42
N GLY A 348 -7.07 -1.94 -38.28
CA GLY A 348 -7.45 -1.10 -39.44
C GLY A 348 -6.27 -0.71 -40.31
N VAL A 349 -5.16 -0.25 -39.70
CA VAL A 349 -3.93 0.14 -40.43
C VAL A 349 -3.29 -1.05 -41.13
N MET A 350 -3.18 -2.20 -40.45
CA MET A 350 -2.59 -3.40 -41.04
C MET A 350 -3.43 -3.91 -42.20
N MET A 351 -4.76 -3.91 -42.03
CA MET A 351 -5.65 -4.34 -43.09
C MET A 351 -5.53 -3.43 -44.33
N GLU A 352 -5.49 -2.11 -44.13
CA GLU A 352 -5.37 -1.14 -45.22
C GLU A 352 -4.00 -1.14 -45.90
N LYS A 353 -2.91 -1.21 -45.12
CA LYS A 353 -1.54 -1.00 -45.64
C LYS A 353 -0.76 -2.27 -45.94
N MET A 354 -1.11 -3.39 -45.31
CA MET A 354 -0.35 -4.65 -45.42
C MET A 354 -1.14 -5.80 -46.05
N PHE A 355 -2.46 -5.86 -45.80
CA PHE A 355 -3.28 -6.99 -46.25
C PHE A 355 -4.31 -6.64 -47.33
N ALA A 356 -4.49 -5.37 -47.71
CA ALA A 356 -5.29 -5.01 -48.86
C ALA A 356 -4.60 -5.43 -50.17
N TYR A 357 -5.33 -6.09 -51.07
CA TYR A 357 -4.86 -6.29 -52.42
C TYR A 357 -5.04 -5.01 -53.25
N GLN A 358 -4.12 -4.73 -54.17
CA GLN A 358 -4.27 -3.58 -55.10
C GLN A 358 -5.48 -3.77 -56.03
N GLU A 359 -5.71 -5.01 -56.46
CA GLU A 359 -6.93 -5.44 -57.14
C GLU A 359 -7.41 -6.75 -56.51
N PRO A 360 -8.74 -7.01 -56.43
CA PRO A 360 -9.25 -8.22 -55.80
C PRO A 360 -8.65 -9.50 -56.37
N VAL A 361 -8.11 -10.37 -55.51
CA VAL A 361 -7.54 -11.67 -55.90
C VAL A 361 -8.53 -12.76 -55.52
N ASN A 362 -8.96 -13.58 -56.48
CA ASN A 362 -9.98 -14.62 -56.30
C ASN A 362 -11.30 -14.10 -55.67
N GLY A 363 -11.67 -12.84 -55.97
CA GLY A 363 -12.86 -12.19 -55.41
C GLY A 363 -12.69 -11.62 -54.00
N LEU A 364 -11.55 -11.86 -53.35
CA LEU A 364 -11.23 -11.30 -52.03
C LEU A 364 -10.57 -9.94 -52.18
N THR A 365 -11.01 -8.95 -51.40
CA THR A 365 -10.40 -7.62 -51.42
C THR A 365 -9.19 -7.54 -50.48
N PHE A 366 -9.17 -8.42 -49.47
CA PHE A 366 -8.09 -8.51 -48.49
C PHE A 366 -7.48 -9.91 -48.42
N ASN A 367 -6.19 -9.96 -48.08
CA ASN A 367 -5.49 -11.17 -47.66
C ASN A 367 -5.89 -11.53 -46.22
N TRP A 368 -7.09 -12.09 -46.07
CA TRP A 368 -7.63 -12.53 -44.78
C TRP A 368 -6.72 -13.54 -44.08
N SER A 369 -6.12 -14.47 -44.83
CA SER A 369 -5.20 -15.47 -44.28
C SER A 369 -4.00 -14.83 -43.57
N GLY A 370 -3.44 -13.75 -44.14
CA GLY A 370 -2.35 -12.99 -43.54
C GLY A 370 -2.77 -12.28 -42.25
N MET A 371 -3.96 -11.67 -42.25
CA MET A 371 -4.50 -10.98 -41.07
C MET A 371 -4.76 -11.95 -39.90
N TRP A 372 -5.40 -13.09 -40.18
CA TRP A 372 -5.64 -14.11 -39.16
C TRP A 372 -4.35 -14.76 -38.66
N THR A 373 -3.35 -14.95 -39.54
CA THR A 373 -2.02 -15.44 -39.16
C THR A 373 -1.34 -14.47 -38.18
N PHE A 374 -1.35 -13.17 -38.48
CA PHE A 374 -0.77 -12.17 -37.60
C PHE A 374 -1.43 -12.18 -36.21
N GLY A 375 -2.77 -12.20 -36.17
CA GLY A 375 -3.51 -12.31 -34.92
C GLY A 375 -3.18 -13.61 -34.16
N ALA A 376 -3.04 -14.75 -34.86
CA ALA A 376 -2.77 -16.03 -34.23
C ALA A 376 -1.37 -16.05 -33.59
N VAL A 377 -0.36 -15.50 -34.28
CA VAL A 377 1.00 -15.34 -33.76
C VAL A 377 1.04 -14.42 -32.55
N MET A 378 0.31 -13.29 -32.58
CA MET A 378 0.19 -12.40 -31.42
C MET A 378 -0.35 -13.15 -30.20
N ILE A 379 -1.45 -13.88 -30.35
CA ILE A 379 -2.07 -14.63 -29.25
C ILE A 379 -1.12 -15.74 -28.76
N ALA A 380 -0.42 -16.43 -29.65
CA ALA A 380 0.56 -17.45 -29.28
C ALA A 380 1.72 -16.88 -28.45
N ILE A 381 2.25 -15.71 -28.83
CA ILE A 381 3.30 -15.01 -28.05
C ILE A 381 2.75 -14.64 -26.67
N ILE A 382 1.54 -14.08 -26.59
CA ILE A 382 0.90 -13.72 -25.32
C ILE A 382 0.70 -14.97 -24.44
N ALA A 383 0.28 -16.10 -25.02
CA ALA A 383 0.13 -17.36 -24.31
C ALA A 383 1.46 -17.89 -23.75
N VAL A 384 2.55 -17.78 -24.51
CA VAL A 384 3.90 -18.16 -24.05
C VAL A 384 4.38 -17.24 -22.90
N LEU A 385 4.21 -15.92 -23.04
CA LEU A 385 4.53 -14.96 -21.98
C LEU A 385 3.73 -15.25 -20.71
N PHE A 386 2.41 -15.47 -20.84
CA PHE A 386 1.55 -15.83 -19.72
C PHE A 386 1.99 -17.14 -19.05
N MET A 387 2.30 -18.16 -19.84
CA MET A 387 2.74 -19.47 -19.33
C MET A 387 4.03 -19.37 -18.50
N ILE A 388 5.01 -18.58 -18.96
CA ILE A 388 6.34 -18.43 -18.34
C ILE A 388 6.29 -17.56 -17.08
N PHE A 389 5.64 -16.39 -17.17
CA PHE A 389 5.74 -15.34 -16.16
C PHE A 389 4.60 -15.35 -15.13
N PHE A 390 3.40 -15.86 -15.48
CA PHE A 390 2.28 -15.92 -14.54
C PHE A 390 2.40 -17.16 -13.64
N ARG A 391 2.77 -16.98 -12.38
CA ARG A 391 3.06 -18.07 -11.42
C ARG A 391 2.09 -18.08 -10.24
N GLU A 392 0.80 -17.91 -10.51
CA GLU A 392 -0.24 -18.02 -9.48
C GLU A 392 -0.49 -19.49 -9.07
N SER A 393 -0.77 -19.72 -7.79
CA SER A 393 -1.03 -21.06 -7.25
C SER A 393 -2.37 -21.63 -7.72
N ASP A 394 -2.45 -22.95 -7.91
CA ASP A 394 -3.68 -23.61 -8.38
C ASP A 394 -4.77 -23.72 -7.31
N ASN A 395 -4.44 -23.58 -6.01
CA ASN A 395 -5.32 -24.00 -4.92
C ASN A 395 -6.03 -22.86 -4.17
N GLU A 396 -5.40 -21.69 -3.97
CA GLU A 396 -6.07 -20.52 -3.36
C GLU A 396 -5.47 -19.20 -3.89
N ILE A 397 -6.33 -18.24 -4.24
CA ILE A 397 -5.92 -16.88 -4.63
C ILE A 397 -5.91 -16.04 -3.35
N THR A 398 -4.72 -15.70 -2.86
CA THR A 398 -4.57 -14.85 -1.67
C THR A 398 -4.63 -13.38 -2.07
N ALA A 399 -5.43 -12.59 -1.35
CA ALA A 399 -5.45 -11.15 -1.50
C ALA A 399 -4.08 -10.54 -1.19
N ILE A 400 -3.71 -9.47 -1.91
CA ILE A 400 -2.46 -8.74 -1.67
C ILE A 400 -2.55 -8.05 -0.29
N LYS A 401 -1.65 -8.38 0.65
CA LYS A 401 -1.59 -7.71 1.96
C LYS A 401 -1.13 -6.27 1.78
N VAL A 402 -1.87 -5.32 2.35
CA VAL A 402 -1.47 -3.93 2.57
C VAL A 402 -1.36 -3.79 4.08
N ASP A 403 -0.26 -3.23 4.62
CA ASP A 403 0.02 -3.25 6.07
C ASP A 403 -1.04 -2.44 6.84
N ASP A 404 -1.76 -3.11 7.76
CA ASP A 404 -2.99 -2.59 8.40
C ASP A 404 -2.74 -1.89 9.75
N ARG A 405 -1.52 -1.90 10.29
CA ARG A 405 -1.25 -1.43 11.67
C ARG A 405 -1.38 0.10 11.82
N ASP A 406 -1.04 0.86 10.77
CA ASP A 406 -1.14 2.32 10.82
C ASP A 406 -2.60 2.82 10.90
N ILE A 407 -3.56 2.03 10.44
CA ILE A 407 -4.99 2.41 10.25
C ILE A 407 -5.76 2.52 11.59
N ALA A 408 -5.24 1.90 12.65
CA ALA A 408 -6.02 1.56 13.84
C ALA A 408 -6.38 2.73 14.76
N LEU A 409 -5.57 3.78 14.80
CA LEU A 409 -5.60 4.72 15.92
C LEU A 409 -6.87 5.58 15.94
N THR A 410 -7.17 6.24 14.82
CA THR A 410 -8.32 7.16 14.74
C THR A 410 -9.65 6.41 14.74
N GLN A 411 -9.67 5.15 14.30
CA GLN A 411 -10.84 4.27 14.45
C GLN A 411 -10.99 3.73 15.87
N GLY A 412 -9.89 3.43 16.56
CA GLY A 412 -9.89 3.09 17.98
C GLY A 412 -10.46 4.23 18.80
N GLU A 413 -9.94 5.45 18.65
CA GLU A 413 -10.45 6.64 19.34
C GLU A 413 -11.95 6.86 19.05
N ALA A 414 -12.33 6.89 17.77
CA ALA A 414 -13.71 7.09 17.34
C ALA A 414 -14.67 6.00 17.85
N LEU A 415 -14.21 4.76 18.02
CA LEU A 415 -14.97 3.67 18.63
C LEU A 415 -15.32 3.97 20.10
N GLY A 416 -14.34 4.40 20.89
CA GLY A 416 -14.52 4.68 22.31
C GLY A 416 -15.36 5.92 22.55
N ASP A 417 -15.09 6.98 21.78
CA ASP A 417 -15.85 8.23 21.73
C ASP A 417 -17.34 7.93 21.43
N ALA A 418 -17.64 7.36 20.26
CA ALA A 418 -19.02 7.13 19.83
C ALA A 418 -19.79 6.13 20.70
N MET A 419 -19.09 5.18 21.35
CA MET A 419 -19.71 4.26 22.32
C MET A 419 -20.00 4.95 23.66
N GLY A 420 -19.12 5.87 24.09
CA GLY A 420 -19.22 6.62 25.34
C GLY A 420 -20.16 7.84 25.29
N MET A 421 -20.40 8.40 24.11
CA MET A 421 -21.25 9.58 23.89
C MET A 421 -22.62 9.54 24.60
N PRO A 422 -23.41 8.45 24.57
CA PRO A 422 -24.79 8.49 25.10
C PRO A 422 -24.88 8.77 26.61
N SER A 423 -23.89 8.29 27.37
CA SER A 423 -23.81 8.39 28.83
C SER A 423 -22.97 9.56 29.33
N GLU A 424 -22.41 10.36 28.41
CA GLU A 424 -21.51 11.46 28.70
C GLU A 424 -22.08 12.39 29.79
N LEU A 425 -21.21 12.77 30.73
CA LEU A 425 -21.46 13.65 31.88
C LEU A 425 -22.58 13.21 32.83
N TRP A 426 -23.11 11.98 32.70
CA TRP A 426 -24.08 11.45 33.65
C TRP A 426 -23.43 10.71 34.81
N PRO A 427 -23.99 10.79 36.03
CA PRO A 427 -23.52 9.97 37.14
C PRO A 427 -23.78 8.48 36.85
N ARG A 428 -22.87 7.61 37.32
CA ARG A 428 -22.93 6.15 37.12
C ARG A 428 -24.30 5.54 37.47
N SER A 429 -24.93 6.02 38.54
CA SER A 429 -26.28 5.58 38.95
C SER A 429 -27.36 5.86 37.91
N ARG A 430 -27.28 7.01 37.22
CA ARG A 430 -28.21 7.38 36.14
C ARG A 430 -27.92 6.60 34.86
N VAL A 431 -26.65 6.39 34.52
CA VAL A 431 -26.24 5.54 33.38
C VAL A 431 -26.84 4.15 33.52
N LYS A 432 -26.63 3.50 34.68
CA LYS A 432 -27.20 2.19 34.99
C LYS A 432 -28.73 2.18 34.98
N ALA A 433 -29.37 3.19 35.56
CA ALA A 433 -30.83 3.26 35.63
C ALA A 433 -31.50 3.50 34.25
N HIS A 434 -30.86 4.26 33.36
CA HIS A 434 -31.43 4.62 32.06
C HIS A 434 -31.11 3.57 30.97
N PHE A 435 -29.85 3.13 30.88
CA PHE A 435 -29.40 2.24 29.80
C PHE A 435 -29.34 0.76 30.21
N GLY A 436 -29.22 0.47 31.51
CA GLY A 436 -28.89 -0.87 32.01
C GLY A 436 -27.42 -1.22 31.74
N TRP A 437 -27.10 -1.49 30.47
CA TRP A 437 -25.74 -1.74 29.99
C TRP A 437 -25.61 -1.33 28.52
N ILE A 438 -24.63 -0.49 28.19
CA ILE A 438 -24.35 -0.05 26.82
C ILE A 438 -23.38 -1.04 26.18
N ASP A 439 -23.80 -1.75 25.14
CA ASP A 439 -23.03 -2.77 24.41
C ASP A 439 -23.00 -2.57 22.88
N ARG A 440 -23.58 -1.46 22.41
CA ARG A 440 -23.71 -1.08 21.00
C ARG A 440 -23.85 0.43 20.92
N PHE A 441 -23.66 0.99 19.74
CA PHE A 441 -23.91 2.41 19.53
C PHE A 441 -25.38 2.78 19.78
N LEU A 442 -25.61 3.78 20.62
CA LEU A 442 -26.91 4.34 20.94
C LEU A 442 -26.91 5.84 20.60
N PRO A 443 -28.07 6.46 20.30
CA PRO A 443 -28.16 7.90 20.16
C PRO A 443 -28.10 8.59 21.53
N GLY A 444 -27.69 9.86 21.55
CA GLY A 444 -27.73 10.68 22.76
C GLY A 444 -29.16 10.91 23.27
N PRO A 445 -29.47 10.65 24.56
CA PRO A 445 -30.80 10.92 25.11
C PRO A 445 -31.15 12.40 25.04
N LYS A 446 -32.42 12.74 24.80
CA LYS A 446 -32.88 14.14 24.72
C LYS A 446 -32.64 14.92 26.02
N GLU A 447 -32.69 14.22 27.14
CA GLU A 447 -32.42 14.74 28.48
C GLU A 447 -30.92 14.85 28.83
N ASN A 448 -30.02 14.39 27.97
CA ASN A 448 -28.58 14.59 28.12
C ASN A 448 -28.18 15.87 27.38
N ASN A 449 -27.83 16.92 28.10
CA ASN A 449 -27.54 18.24 27.52
C ASN A 449 -26.22 18.31 26.74
N ALA A 450 -25.34 17.31 26.87
CA ALA A 450 -24.12 17.19 26.09
C ALA A 450 -24.33 16.27 24.87
N ALA A 451 -24.85 15.05 25.11
CA ALA A 451 -25.02 14.03 24.08
C ALA A 451 -26.20 14.24 23.12
N CYS A 452 -27.23 15.03 23.46
CA CYS A 452 -28.49 15.11 22.68
C CYS A 452 -28.35 15.62 21.24
N TYR A 453 -27.19 16.13 20.86
CA TYR A 453 -26.90 16.61 19.51
C TYR A 453 -26.38 15.52 18.56
N PHE A 454 -26.09 14.31 19.06
CA PHE A 454 -25.45 13.24 18.33
C PHE A 454 -26.37 12.03 18.14
N ASN A 455 -26.36 11.46 16.93
CA ASN A 455 -27.05 10.22 16.60
C ASN A 455 -26.19 8.99 16.96
N ARG A 456 -26.76 7.79 16.79
CA ARG A 456 -26.01 6.54 16.99
C ARG A 456 -24.74 6.52 16.12
N ALA A 457 -23.63 6.10 16.71
CA ALA A 457 -22.32 5.95 16.06
C ALA A 457 -21.71 7.25 15.54
N GLU A 458 -22.25 8.43 15.87
CA GLU A 458 -21.56 9.71 15.67
C GLU A 458 -20.56 9.92 16.82
N PHE A 459 -19.33 10.32 16.50
CA PHE A 459 -18.33 10.71 17.49
C PHE A 459 -18.51 12.20 17.91
N THR A 460 -17.98 12.58 19.06
CA THR A 460 -18.11 13.90 19.68
C THR A 460 -16.94 14.83 19.32
N ASP A 461 -16.66 15.81 20.19
CA ASP A 461 -15.56 16.73 20.02
C ASP A 461 -14.18 16.12 20.28
N ASP A 462 -14.11 14.99 20.99
CA ASP A 462 -12.85 14.24 21.23
C ASP A 462 -12.18 13.87 19.90
N THR A 463 -12.85 13.00 19.13
CA THR A 463 -12.36 12.56 17.81
C THR A 463 -12.29 13.74 16.83
N SER A 464 -13.27 14.66 16.88
CA SER A 464 -13.27 15.81 15.97
C SER A 464 -12.04 16.70 16.16
N MET A 465 -11.63 16.97 17.39
CA MET A 465 -10.44 17.78 17.67
C MET A 465 -9.15 17.00 17.40
N ALA A 466 -9.12 15.68 17.58
CA ALA A 466 -8.01 14.85 17.13
C ALA A 466 -7.83 14.93 15.61
N LEU A 467 -8.93 14.86 14.85
CA LEU A 467 -8.88 15.04 13.39
C LEU A 467 -8.41 16.44 12.99
N CYS A 468 -8.81 17.50 13.72
CA CYS A 468 -8.30 18.86 13.49
C CYS A 468 -6.79 18.97 13.71
N LEU A 469 -6.26 18.30 14.75
CA LEU A 469 -4.82 18.19 15.00
C LEU A 469 -4.14 17.41 13.87
N ALA A 470 -4.70 16.27 13.46
CA ALA A 470 -4.16 15.46 12.37
C ALA A 470 -4.12 16.26 11.05
N ASP A 471 -5.20 16.98 10.71
CA ASP A 471 -5.24 17.86 9.53
C ASP A 471 -4.14 18.92 9.57
N ALA A 472 -3.87 19.53 10.73
CA ALA A 472 -2.80 20.52 10.88
C ALA A 472 -1.41 19.90 10.69
N LEU A 473 -1.18 18.69 11.22
CA LEU A 473 0.07 17.94 11.03
C LEU A 473 0.27 17.57 9.56
N LEU A 474 -0.79 17.13 8.88
CA LEU A 474 -0.74 16.79 7.46
C LEU A 474 -0.46 18.02 6.59
N GLU A 475 -1.08 19.16 6.87
CA GLU A 475 -0.85 20.42 6.14
C GLU A 475 0.59 20.95 6.32
N ARG A 476 1.23 20.64 7.43
CA ARG A 476 2.61 21.04 7.76
C ARG A 476 3.63 19.94 7.60
N GLU A 477 3.29 18.87 6.88
CA GLU A 477 4.20 17.75 6.60
C GLU A 477 4.86 17.17 7.87
N GLY A 478 4.08 16.95 8.92
CA GLY A 478 4.54 16.41 10.21
C GLY A 478 5.16 17.43 11.17
N LYS A 479 5.23 18.72 10.81
CA LYS A 479 5.67 19.79 11.73
C LYS A 479 4.51 20.28 12.60
N ILE A 480 4.79 20.54 13.87
CA ILE A 480 3.80 21.03 14.83
C ILE A 480 3.71 22.56 14.72
N ASP A 481 2.55 23.06 14.30
CA ASP A 481 2.25 24.50 14.18
C ASP A 481 1.06 24.83 15.11
N PRO A 482 1.30 25.41 16.30
CA PRO A 482 0.23 25.68 17.27
C PRO A 482 -0.83 26.65 16.75
N ASP A 483 -0.44 27.65 15.94
CA ASP A 483 -1.40 28.61 15.39
C ASP A 483 -2.29 27.95 14.32
N LEU A 484 -1.78 26.99 13.55
CA LEU A 484 -2.61 26.20 12.64
C LEU A 484 -3.54 25.25 13.39
N ILE A 485 -3.05 24.55 14.42
CA ILE A 485 -3.88 23.67 15.26
C ILE A 485 -5.03 24.48 15.88
N GLY A 486 -4.73 25.65 16.45
CA GLY A 486 -5.74 26.54 17.03
C GLY A 486 -6.78 27.02 16.01
N ARG A 487 -6.36 27.33 14.77
CA ARG A 487 -7.27 27.70 13.67
C ARG A 487 -8.18 26.56 13.24
N ASN A 488 -7.64 25.35 13.04
CA ASN A 488 -8.44 24.19 12.63
C ASN A 488 -9.51 23.85 13.67
N ILE A 489 -9.17 23.89 14.96
CA ILE A 489 -10.12 23.67 16.06
C ILE A 489 -11.19 24.77 16.09
N LEU A 490 -10.81 26.04 15.92
CA LEU A 490 -11.77 27.15 15.85
C LEU A 490 -12.74 26.99 14.66
N ASP A 491 -12.23 26.65 13.48
CA ASP A 491 -13.04 26.45 12.27
C ASP A 491 -14.02 25.28 12.42
N TRP A 492 -13.61 24.19 13.07
CA TRP A 492 -14.52 23.11 13.44
C TRP A 492 -15.59 23.60 14.44
N ALA A 493 -15.18 24.30 15.51
CA ALA A 493 -16.10 24.77 16.55
C ALA A 493 -17.17 25.72 16.00
N LEU A 494 -16.81 26.58 15.04
CA LEU A 494 -17.75 27.47 14.34
C LEU A 494 -18.71 26.69 13.42
N ARG A 495 -18.22 25.68 12.68
CA ARG A 495 -19.06 24.86 11.79
C ARG A 495 -20.06 23.99 12.56
N PHE A 496 -19.65 23.45 13.70
CA PHE A 496 -20.49 22.59 14.53
C PHE A 496 -21.43 23.38 15.46
N ASP A 497 -21.27 24.71 15.55
CA ASP A 497 -21.93 25.58 16.52
C ASP A 497 -21.61 25.21 17.98
N ALA A 498 -20.38 24.79 18.23
CA ALA A 498 -19.92 24.26 19.51
C ALA A 498 -19.87 25.30 20.64
N PHE A 499 -19.92 26.60 20.32
CA PHE A 499 -19.99 27.67 21.32
C PHE A 499 -21.38 27.81 21.97
N ASN A 500 -22.44 27.44 21.24
CA ASN A 500 -23.83 27.49 21.70
C ASN A 500 -24.32 26.12 22.21
N LYS A 501 -23.71 25.03 21.74
CA LYS A 501 -23.92 23.68 22.29
C LYS A 501 -23.03 23.45 23.51
N ASN A 502 -23.48 22.64 24.47
CA ASN A 502 -22.70 22.29 25.66
C ASN A 502 -21.73 21.14 25.39
N VAL A 503 -20.88 21.32 24.38
CA VAL A 503 -19.91 20.32 23.90
C VAL A 503 -18.47 20.77 24.22
N LEU A 504 -18.18 22.08 24.10
CA LEU A 504 -16.84 22.59 24.45
C LEU A 504 -16.64 22.73 25.96
N GLY A 505 -15.59 22.09 26.48
CA GLY A 505 -15.09 22.32 27.84
C GLY A 505 -14.71 23.79 28.11
N PRO A 506 -14.75 24.23 29.39
CA PRO A 506 -14.59 25.64 29.77
C PRO A 506 -13.24 26.23 29.35
N THR A 507 -12.16 25.47 29.46
CA THR A 507 -10.81 25.90 29.08
C THR A 507 -10.69 26.10 27.57
N SER A 508 -11.13 25.12 26.77
CA SER A 508 -11.14 25.22 25.31
C SER A 508 -12.00 26.40 24.85
N LYS A 509 -13.18 26.61 25.47
CA LYS A 509 -14.06 27.74 25.12
C LYS A 509 -13.40 29.10 25.36
N ILE A 510 -12.69 29.29 26.47
CA ILE A 510 -11.96 30.54 26.77
C ILE A 510 -10.83 30.75 25.75
N ALA A 511 -10.04 29.71 25.48
CA ALA A 511 -8.93 29.76 24.54
C ALA A 511 -9.38 30.08 23.11
N LEU A 512 -10.41 29.39 22.62
CA LEU A 512 -10.92 29.58 21.26
C LEU A 512 -11.60 30.95 21.08
N ASN A 513 -12.24 31.50 22.11
CA ASN A 513 -12.72 32.88 22.07
C ASN A 513 -11.55 33.87 21.92
N ALA A 514 -10.45 33.69 22.67
CA ALA A 514 -9.28 34.56 22.56
C ALA A 514 -8.59 34.46 21.19
N ILE A 515 -8.49 33.25 20.61
CA ILE A 515 -7.96 33.04 19.25
C ILE A 515 -8.89 33.72 18.22
N ARG A 516 -10.21 33.57 18.37
CA ARG A 516 -11.20 34.24 17.51
C ARG A 516 -11.08 35.77 17.56
N ASP A 517 -10.73 36.31 18.72
CA ASP A 517 -10.54 37.75 18.94
C ASP A 517 -9.13 38.23 18.49
N GLY A 518 -8.34 37.35 17.85
CA GLY A 518 -7.06 37.68 17.21
C GLY A 518 -5.83 37.58 18.12
N LYS A 519 -5.96 37.02 19.33
CA LYS A 519 -4.82 36.83 20.24
C LYS A 519 -3.95 35.65 19.77
N PRO A 520 -2.63 35.84 19.54
CA PRO A 520 -1.74 34.75 19.13
C PRO A 520 -1.67 33.63 20.17
N VAL A 521 -1.49 32.37 19.73
CA VAL A 521 -1.44 31.22 20.66
C VAL A 521 -0.31 31.37 21.68
N ALA A 522 0.82 31.94 21.27
CA ALA A 522 1.96 32.19 22.15
C ALA A 522 1.60 33.02 23.41
N GLU A 523 0.66 33.97 23.30
CA GLU A 523 0.28 34.90 24.38
C GLU A 523 -0.85 34.38 25.29
N LEU A 524 -1.43 33.23 24.98
CA LEU A 524 -2.46 32.61 25.81
C LEU A 524 -1.82 32.04 27.09
N GLU A 525 -2.39 32.27 28.27
CA GLU A 525 -1.89 31.62 29.49
C GLU A 525 -2.45 30.19 29.61
N ASN A 526 -3.75 30.00 29.36
CA ASN A 526 -4.46 28.72 29.21
C ASN A 526 -4.06 27.61 30.21
N ASN A 527 -3.87 27.95 31.48
CA ASN A 527 -3.52 27.00 32.55
C ASN A 527 -4.71 26.14 33.03
N GLY A 528 -5.66 25.83 32.15
CA GLY A 528 -6.75 24.91 32.48
C GLY A 528 -6.23 23.49 32.71
N VAL A 529 -6.86 22.79 33.66
CA VAL A 529 -6.47 21.43 34.10
C VAL A 529 -7.38 20.34 33.53
N THR A 530 -8.27 20.70 32.61
CA THR A 530 -9.16 19.76 31.93
C THR A 530 -8.41 18.89 30.92
N ASN A 531 -8.99 17.74 30.59
CA ASN A 531 -8.44 16.70 29.73
C ASN A 531 -8.41 17.01 28.23
N GLY A 532 -8.83 18.21 27.83
CA GLY A 532 -8.95 18.56 26.41
C GLY A 532 -7.67 18.45 25.58
N ALA A 533 -6.50 18.52 26.23
CA ALA A 533 -5.22 18.21 25.57
C ALA A 533 -5.05 16.71 25.33
N ALA A 534 -5.35 15.89 26.33
CA ALA A 534 -5.16 14.45 26.31
C ALA A 534 -6.15 13.75 25.38
N MET A 535 -7.41 14.21 25.32
CA MET A 535 -8.44 13.60 24.48
C MET A 535 -8.07 13.61 22.99
N ARG A 536 -7.45 14.69 22.51
CA ARG A 536 -7.15 14.89 21.08
C ARG A 536 -5.73 14.47 20.67
N VAL A 537 -4.90 13.99 21.60
CA VAL A 537 -3.45 13.88 21.41
C VAL A 537 -3.02 12.70 20.55
N SER A 538 -3.93 11.77 20.29
CA SER A 538 -3.61 10.50 19.63
C SER A 538 -2.78 10.66 18.34
N PRO A 539 -3.05 11.63 17.43
CA PRO A 539 -2.26 11.78 16.21
C PRO A 539 -0.78 12.08 16.46
N LEU A 540 -0.44 12.71 17.59
CA LEU A 540 0.96 12.92 17.98
C LEU A 540 1.63 11.63 18.46
N GLY A 541 0.89 10.74 19.12
CA GLY A 541 1.40 9.41 19.45
C GLY A 541 1.82 8.63 18.22
N CYS A 542 1.05 8.75 17.12
CA CYS A 542 1.45 8.22 15.81
C CYS A 542 2.68 8.91 15.23
N LEU A 543 2.72 10.23 15.28
CA LEU A 543 3.76 11.02 14.62
C LEU A 543 5.12 10.95 15.31
N LEU A 544 5.16 10.99 16.64
CA LEU A 544 6.36 11.26 17.42
C LEU A 544 6.99 9.97 17.95
N PRO A 545 8.22 9.61 17.55
CA PRO A 545 9.00 8.58 18.23
C PRO A 545 9.26 8.96 19.69
N ALA A 546 9.06 8.03 20.62
CA ALA A 546 9.10 8.31 22.07
C ALA A 546 10.49 8.06 22.70
N HIS A 547 11.55 8.06 21.89
CA HIS A 547 12.90 7.68 22.31
C HIS A 547 13.61 8.79 23.12
N ASP A 548 13.46 10.05 22.71
CA ASP A 548 13.85 11.22 23.50
C ASP A 548 12.63 11.76 24.24
N VAL A 549 12.52 11.41 25.53
CA VAL A 549 11.40 11.81 26.38
C VAL A 549 11.29 13.32 26.52
N ASP A 550 12.42 14.04 26.55
CA ASP A 550 12.40 15.50 26.73
C ASP A 550 11.85 16.20 25.50
N SER A 551 12.37 15.87 24.32
CA SER A 551 11.87 16.39 23.05
C SER A 551 10.40 16.01 22.82
N PHE A 552 10.03 14.77 23.16
CA PHE A 552 8.64 14.30 23.09
C PHE A 552 7.69 15.15 23.94
N ILE A 553 8.08 15.48 25.19
CA ILE A 553 7.28 16.34 26.06
C ILE A 553 7.14 17.75 25.47
N ASP A 554 8.21 18.31 24.92
CA ASP A 554 8.20 19.67 24.36
C ASP A 554 7.29 19.76 23.12
N ASP A 555 7.33 18.75 22.24
CA ASP A 555 6.46 18.66 21.07
C ASP A 555 4.98 18.49 21.46
N VAL A 556 4.67 17.62 22.44
CA VAL A 556 3.30 17.47 22.97
C VAL A 556 2.80 18.75 23.65
N ALA A 557 3.66 19.43 24.41
CA ALA A 557 3.34 20.71 25.04
C ALA A 557 3.05 21.80 23.98
N LEU A 558 3.83 21.84 22.91
CA LEU A 558 3.64 22.78 21.81
C LEU A 558 2.29 22.56 21.10
N ALA A 559 1.94 21.32 20.79
CA ALA A 559 0.65 20.98 20.17
C ALA A 559 -0.57 21.17 21.10
N SER A 560 -0.36 21.05 22.42
CA SER A 560 -1.40 21.28 23.43
C SER A 560 -1.69 22.77 23.65
N SER A 561 -0.68 23.61 23.42
CA SER A 561 -0.66 25.05 23.72
C SER A 561 -1.83 25.92 23.21
N PRO A 562 -2.53 25.59 22.10
CA PRO A 562 -3.68 26.38 21.65
C PRO A 562 -4.82 26.45 22.67
N THR A 563 -4.98 25.42 23.51
CA THR A 563 -6.06 25.39 24.51
C THR A 563 -5.59 25.06 25.92
N HIS A 564 -4.48 24.32 26.11
CA HIS A 564 -4.01 23.88 27.42
C HIS A 564 -2.49 24.02 27.53
N LYS A 565 -2.03 24.75 28.56
CA LYS A 565 -0.61 24.96 28.86
C LYS A 565 -0.21 24.56 30.28
N SER A 566 -1.17 24.08 31.09
CA SER A 566 -0.85 23.63 32.44
C SER A 566 0.01 22.37 32.44
N ASP A 567 0.93 22.29 33.40
CA ASP A 567 1.68 21.08 33.77
C ASP A 567 0.83 19.82 33.79
N LEU A 568 -0.33 19.86 34.44
CA LEU A 568 -1.19 18.70 34.58
C LEU A 568 -1.80 18.29 33.23
N ALA A 569 -2.34 19.24 32.45
CA ALA A 569 -2.94 18.93 31.15
C ALA A 569 -1.91 18.42 30.15
N VAL A 570 -0.72 19.03 30.12
CA VAL A 570 0.41 18.56 29.28
C VAL A 570 0.87 17.18 29.72
N ALA A 571 1.04 16.94 31.03
CA ALA A 571 1.42 15.62 31.54
C ALA A 571 0.41 14.54 31.17
N GLY A 572 -0.89 14.84 31.24
CA GLY A 572 -1.94 13.92 30.79
C GLY A 572 -1.85 13.61 29.29
N ALA A 573 -1.64 14.63 28.46
CA ALA A 573 -1.46 14.46 27.02
C ALA A 573 -0.20 13.64 26.69
N VAL A 574 0.91 13.88 27.40
CA VAL A 574 2.15 13.09 27.25
C VAL A 574 1.91 11.63 27.59
N VAL A 575 1.21 11.32 28.68
CA VAL A 575 0.92 9.93 29.09
C VAL A 575 0.19 9.16 27.99
N ILE A 576 -0.85 9.75 27.40
CA ILE A 576 -1.63 9.11 26.34
C ILE A 576 -0.82 8.99 25.03
N ALA A 577 -0.19 10.09 24.59
CA ALA A 577 0.61 10.10 23.36
C ALA A 577 1.80 9.13 23.44
N TRP A 578 2.47 9.08 24.59
CA TRP A 578 3.63 8.20 24.82
C TRP A 578 3.20 6.74 24.81
N ALA A 579 2.09 6.39 25.48
CA ALA A 579 1.52 5.05 25.44
C ALA A 579 1.21 4.59 24.00
N ILE A 580 0.59 5.46 23.19
CA ILE A 580 0.29 5.19 21.78
C ILE A 580 1.58 5.02 20.96
N SER A 581 2.56 5.90 21.14
CA SER A 581 3.83 5.86 20.41
C SER A 581 4.58 4.55 20.66
N ARG A 582 4.66 4.13 21.94
CA ARG A 582 5.30 2.86 22.31
C ARG A 582 4.51 1.63 21.85
N ALA A 583 3.19 1.71 21.84
CA ALA A 583 2.34 0.65 21.27
C ALA A 583 2.56 0.49 19.75
N ILE A 584 2.71 1.59 19.02
CA ILE A 584 3.06 1.58 17.58
C ILE A 584 4.46 1.01 17.36
N ASP A 585 5.39 1.32 18.27
CA ASP A 585 6.70 0.67 18.30
C ASP A 585 6.60 -0.81 18.70
N GLY A 586 5.42 -1.41 18.89
CA GLY A 586 5.25 -2.83 19.20
C GLY A 586 5.66 -3.21 20.62
N GLU A 587 5.83 -2.24 21.52
CA GLU A 587 6.11 -2.53 22.92
C GLU A 587 4.90 -3.18 23.61
N SER A 588 5.16 -4.16 24.48
CA SER A 588 4.10 -4.82 25.23
C SER A 588 3.40 -3.85 26.19
N TRP A 589 2.08 -3.99 26.35
CA TRP A 589 1.31 -3.17 27.29
C TRP A 589 1.88 -3.19 28.72
N SER A 590 2.42 -4.32 29.18
CA SER A 590 3.08 -4.42 30.49
C SER A 590 4.29 -3.49 30.63
N ALA A 591 5.13 -3.37 29.60
CA ALA A 591 6.29 -2.49 29.65
C ALA A 591 5.87 -1.01 29.55
N ILE A 592 4.85 -0.72 28.73
CA ILE A 592 4.27 0.62 28.61
C ILE A 592 3.69 1.06 29.96
N VAL A 593 2.77 0.29 30.55
CA VAL A 593 2.02 0.66 31.74
C VAL A 593 2.91 0.84 32.98
N ASP A 594 3.97 0.03 33.12
CA ASP A 594 4.92 0.14 34.23
C ASP A 594 5.82 1.39 34.11
N SER A 595 6.00 1.92 32.90
CA SER A 595 6.75 3.15 32.63
C SER A 595 5.92 4.43 32.80
N LEU A 596 4.59 4.37 32.62
CA LEU A 596 3.74 5.56 32.63
C LEU A 596 3.87 6.47 33.86
N PRO A 597 3.99 5.96 35.12
CA PRO A 597 4.16 6.84 36.27
C PRO A 597 5.46 7.67 36.23
N SER A 598 6.55 7.13 35.68
CA SER A 598 7.81 7.88 35.56
C SER A 598 7.70 8.97 34.49
N ILE A 599 7.11 8.65 33.35
CA ILE A 599 6.84 9.58 32.25
C ILE A 599 5.90 10.71 32.70
N ALA A 600 4.80 10.39 33.39
CA ALA A 600 3.85 11.36 33.93
C ALA A 600 4.54 12.33 34.91
N ARG A 601 5.41 11.81 35.78
CA ARG A 601 6.17 12.61 36.75
C ARG A 601 7.13 13.55 36.03
N HIS A 602 7.89 13.04 35.06
CA HIS A 602 8.85 13.83 34.28
C HIS A 602 8.15 14.97 33.53
N ALA A 603 7.05 14.66 32.83
CA ALA A 603 6.25 15.65 32.12
C ALA A 603 5.64 16.73 33.03
N GLN A 604 5.07 16.34 34.17
CA GLN A 604 4.47 17.30 35.11
C GLN A 604 5.53 18.19 35.79
N GLN A 605 6.72 17.65 36.08
CA GLN A 605 7.80 18.38 36.75
C GLN A 605 8.61 19.27 35.82
N LYS A 606 8.67 18.95 34.52
CA LYS A 606 9.43 19.73 33.52
C LYS A 606 8.98 21.19 33.46
N ARG A 607 7.68 21.48 33.68
CA ARG A 607 7.16 22.85 33.74
C ARG A 607 5.98 23.00 34.70
N ILE A 608 6.24 23.01 36.00
CA ILE A 608 5.19 23.15 37.04
C ILE A 608 4.49 24.50 36.94
N THR A 609 3.16 24.49 36.80
CA THR A 609 2.32 25.70 36.64
C THR A 609 1.09 25.70 37.55
N THR A 610 0.72 24.56 38.15
CA THR A 610 -0.48 24.45 38.98
C THR A 610 -0.17 23.85 40.35
N PHE A 611 -1.13 23.92 41.27
CA PHE A 611 -1.10 23.26 42.59
C PHE A 611 -1.72 21.85 42.54
N SER A 612 -1.81 21.24 41.36
CA SER A 612 -2.48 19.96 41.14
C SER A 612 -1.77 18.80 41.85
N ALA A 613 -2.52 17.75 42.16
CA ALA A 613 -1.95 16.51 42.66
C ALA A 613 -1.01 15.86 41.62
N SER A 614 -0.15 14.94 42.09
CA SER A 614 0.72 14.17 41.20
C SER A 614 -0.10 13.24 40.32
N LEU A 615 0.01 13.40 38.99
CA LEU A 615 -0.61 12.50 38.02
C LEU A 615 -0.03 11.09 38.12
N ALA A 616 1.30 10.98 38.32
CA ALA A 616 1.99 9.70 38.54
C ALA A 616 1.41 8.91 39.72
N ALA A 617 1.21 9.56 40.87
CA ALA A 617 0.62 8.91 42.04
C ALA A 617 -0.83 8.47 41.80
N ARG A 618 -1.60 9.24 41.00
CA ARG A 618 -2.97 8.90 40.63
C ARG A 618 -3.04 7.71 39.67
N LEU A 619 -2.12 7.63 38.71
CA LEU A 619 -1.95 6.44 37.84
C LEU A 619 -1.66 5.19 38.67
N GLU A 620 -0.72 5.27 39.62
CA GLU A 620 -0.38 4.15 40.51
C GLU A 620 -1.60 3.68 41.34
N ILE A 621 -2.42 4.61 41.85
CA ILE A 621 -3.65 4.28 42.58
C ILE A 621 -4.67 3.59 41.65
N ALA A 622 -4.90 4.14 40.44
CA ALA A 622 -5.86 3.59 39.49
C ALA A 622 -5.48 2.17 39.04
N LEU A 623 -4.21 1.94 38.71
CA LEU A 623 -3.69 0.61 38.37
C LEU A 623 -3.78 -0.36 39.55
N LYS A 624 -3.48 0.10 40.76
CA LYS A 624 -3.60 -0.72 41.98
C LYS A 624 -5.06 -1.13 42.25
N ILE A 625 -6.03 -0.27 41.97
CA ILE A 625 -7.46 -0.60 42.08
C ILE A 625 -7.80 -1.75 41.13
N VAL A 626 -7.45 -1.63 39.85
CA VAL A 626 -7.76 -2.67 38.84
C VAL A 626 -7.07 -3.99 39.16
N ARG A 627 -5.79 -3.96 39.53
CA ARG A 627 -4.99 -5.15 39.84
C ARG A 627 -5.45 -5.88 41.12
N ASN A 628 -6.15 -5.21 42.04
CA ASN A 628 -6.65 -5.81 43.29
C ASN A 628 -8.17 -5.98 43.33
N ALA A 629 -8.90 -5.61 42.28
CA ALA A 629 -10.35 -5.65 42.27
C ALA A 629 -10.88 -7.09 42.14
N ASP A 630 -11.96 -7.36 42.89
CA ASP A 630 -12.73 -8.61 42.77
C ASP A 630 -13.73 -8.51 41.61
N GLY A 631 -13.21 -8.55 40.38
CA GLY A 631 -13.98 -8.49 39.14
C GLY A 631 -14.22 -7.09 38.57
N THR A 632 -14.75 -7.07 37.34
CA THR A 632 -14.84 -5.85 36.51
C THR A 632 -15.75 -4.77 37.09
N GLU A 633 -16.88 -5.15 37.68
CA GLU A 633 -17.80 -4.19 38.28
C GLU A 633 -17.20 -3.53 39.53
N SER A 634 -16.51 -4.32 40.37
CA SER A 634 -15.79 -3.81 41.55
C SER A 634 -14.67 -2.85 41.15
N ALA A 635 -13.92 -3.17 40.10
CA ALA A 635 -12.89 -2.29 39.56
C ALA A 635 -13.48 -0.98 39.03
N SER A 636 -14.52 -1.05 38.18
CA SER A 636 -15.17 0.11 37.57
C SER A 636 -15.80 1.04 38.62
N GLU A 637 -16.47 0.49 39.63
CA GLU A 637 -17.01 1.27 40.74
C GLU A 637 -15.91 1.95 41.56
N GLN A 638 -14.84 1.23 41.91
CA GLN A 638 -13.72 1.81 42.67
C GLN A 638 -12.98 2.88 41.88
N LEU A 639 -12.78 2.71 40.57
CA LEU A 639 -12.23 3.75 39.71
C LEU A 639 -13.10 5.00 39.74
N TYR A 640 -14.42 4.85 39.54
CA TYR A 640 -15.36 5.96 39.58
C TYR A 640 -15.36 6.69 40.93
N GLN A 641 -15.34 5.97 42.06
CA GLN A 641 -15.43 6.55 43.41
C GLN A 641 -14.10 7.10 43.96
N VAL A 642 -12.97 6.48 43.64
CA VAL A 642 -11.67 6.79 44.26
C VAL A 642 -10.77 7.62 43.36
N VAL A 643 -10.72 7.29 42.07
CA VAL A 643 -9.92 8.03 41.08
C VAL A 643 -10.69 9.23 40.59
N GLY A 644 -11.98 9.04 40.29
CA GLY A 644 -12.82 10.00 39.60
C GLY A 644 -12.90 9.68 38.11
N ALA A 645 -13.88 10.28 37.45
CA ALA A 645 -14.16 10.09 36.03
C ALA A 645 -14.65 11.38 35.36
N GLY A 646 -14.39 12.55 35.96
CA GLY A 646 -14.80 13.84 35.38
C GLY A 646 -13.81 14.38 34.35
N THR A 647 -14.11 15.59 33.86
CA THR A 647 -13.34 16.32 32.84
C THR A 647 -11.95 16.77 33.27
N SER A 648 -11.58 16.59 34.55
CA SER A 648 -10.23 16.92 35.03
C SER A 648 -9.24 15.87 34.55
N THR A 649 -8.08 16.31 34.06
CA THR A 649 -7.00 15.41 33.61
C THR A 649 -6.54 14.46 34.72
N ILE A 650 -6.58 14.92 35.98
CA ILE A 650 -6.16 14.13 37.14
C ILE A 650 -7.09 12.94 37.44
N GLU A 651 -8.30 12.95 36.88
CA GLU A 651 -9.32 11.91 37.02
C GLU A 651 -9.38 11.05 35.75
N SER A 652 -9.66 11.67 34.62
CA SER A 652 -9.93 10.99 33.34
C SER A 652 -8.73 10.22 32.77
N VAL A 653 -7.50 10.78 32.78
CA VAL A 653 -6.32 10.09 32.23
C VAL A 653 -5.96 8.85 33.05
N PRO A 654 -5.84 8.90 34.39
CA PRO A 654 -5.62 7.68 35.17
C PRO A 654 -6.74 6.65 35.01
N CYS A 655 -7.99 7.10 34.88
CA CYS A 655 -9.12 6.21 34.67
C CYS A 655 -9.06 5.51 33.30
N ALA A 656 -8.74 6.24 32.22
CA ALA A 656 -8.57 5.67 30.88
C ALA A 656 -7.46 4.60 30.85
N ILE A 657 -6.28 4.89 31.41
CA ILE A 657 -5.17 3.92 31.51
C ILE A 657 -5.60 2.67 32.29
N ALA A 658 -6.32 2.84 33.40
CA ALA A 658 -6.81 1.71 34.20
C ALA A 658 -7.87 0.89 33.45
N LEU A 659 -8.69 1.50 32.60
CA LEU A 659 -9.67 0.79 31.78
C LEU A 659 -9.04 0.02 30.62
N VAL A 660 -7.91 0.47 30.07
CA VAL A 660 -7.11 -0.32 29.12
C VAL A 660 -6.62 -1.62 29.79
N GLU A 661 -6.06 -1.52 31.00
CA GLU A 661 -5.63 -2.66 31.81
C GLU A 661 -6.82 -3.59 32.13
N LEU A 662 -7.95 -3.03 32.59
CA LEU A 662 -9.14 -3.79 32.98
C LEU A 662 -9.77 -4.53 31.79
N ALA A 663 -9.72 -3.92 30.60
CA ALA A 663 -10.20 -4.51 29.36
C ALA A 663 -9.24 -5.57 28.79
N GLN A 664 -8.05 -5.74 29.38
CA GLN A 664 -6.98 -6.58 28.83
C GLN A 664 -6.60 -6.15 27.41
N THR A 665 -6.56 -4.83 27.17
CA THR A 665 -6.19 -4.20 25.89
C THR A 665 -7.11 -4.48 24.69
N ASP A 666 -8.24 -5.17 24.87
CA ASP A 666 -9.24 -5.37 23.81
C ASP A 666 -10.03 -4.07 23.57
N PRO A 667 -9.96 -3.47 22.36
CA PRO A 667 -10.62 -2.20 22.07
C PRO A 667 -12.14 -2.26 22.21
N ASN A 668 -12.78 -3.39 21.87
CA ASN A 668 -14.24 -3.52 21.91
C ASN A 668 -14.74 -3.58 23.35
N ARG A 669 -14.08 -4.43 24.15
CA ARG A 669 -14.36 -4.53 25.58
C ARG A 669 -14.06 -3.21 26.29
N CYS A 670 -12.97 -2.54 25.94
CA CYS A 670 -12.58 -1.26 26.52
C CYS A 670 -13.64 -0.18 26.25
N ALA A 671 -14.11 -0.04 25.01
CA ALA A 671 -15.18 0.90 24.63
C ALA A 671 -16.44 0.70 25.48
N VAL A 672 -16.88 -0.55 25.64
CA VAL A 672 -18.05 -0.92 26.45
C VAL A 672 -17.85 -0.57 27.93
N LEU A 673 -16.67 -0.84 28.50
CA LEU A 673 -16.40 -0.51 29.90
C LEU A 673 -16.37 1.00 30.15
N CYS A 674 -15.81 1.78 29.21
CA CYS A 674 -15.79 3.24 29.29
C CYS A 674 -17.21 3.82 29.25
N ALA A 675 -18.05 3.37 28.30
CA ALA A 675 -19.44 3.81 28.18
C ALA A 675 -20.30 3.52 29.42
N ASN A 676 -19.97 2.50 30.20
CA ASN A 676 -20.72 2.16 31.41
C ASN A 676 -20.10 2.72 32.71
N LEU A 677 -19.01 3.49 32.64
CA LEU A 677 -18.33 4.02 33.82
C LEU A 677 -19.17 5.07 34.56
N GLY A 678 -19.79 6.00 33.81
CA GLY A 678 -20.31 7.27 34.30
C GLY A 678 -19.21 8.35 34.39
N GLY A 679 -19.59 9.62 34.26
CA GLY A 679 -18.65 10.73 34.10
C GLY A 679 -18.41 11.08 32.62
N ASP A 680 -17.18 11.43 32.27
CA ASP A 680 -16.71 11.86 30.95
C ASP A 680 -16.42 10.64 30.06
N THR A 681 -17.48 9.89 29.74
CA THR A 681 -17.38 8.52 29.22
C THR A 681 -16.88 8.42 27.78
N ASP A 682 -17.20 9.40 26.93
CA ASP A 682 -16.66 9.55 25.58
C ASP A 682 -15.16 9.87 25.61
N THR A 683 -14.72 10.88 26.36
CA THR A 683 -13.30 11.26 26.43
C THR A 683 -12.43 10.14 27.02
N ILE A 684 -12.89 9.50 28.10
CA ILE A 684 -12.19 8.34 28.69
C ILE A 684 -12.16 7.18 27.69
N GLY A 685 -13.27 6.95 26.98
CA GLY A 685 -13.39 5.98 25.90
C GLY A 685 -12.36 6.24 24.80
N ALA A 686 -12.38 7.43 24.22
CA ALA A 686 -11.52 7.90 23.15
C ALA A 686 -10.04 7.63 23.45
N MET A 687 -9.55 8.10 24.61
CA MET A 687 -8.15 7.90 25.01
C MET A 687 -7.80 6.41 25.20
N ALA A 688 -8.67 5.65 25.86
CA ALA A 688 -8.40 4.25 26.19
C ALA A 688 -8.41 3.35 24.93
N THR A 689 -9.39 3.55 24.04
CA THR A 689 -9.52 2.75 22.82
C THR A 689 -8.53 3.17 21.74
N ALA A 690 -8.03 4.42 21.74
CA ALA A 690 -6.88 4.82 20.94
C ALA A 690 -5.64 3.98 21.28
N ILE A 691 -5.34 3.81 22.58
CA ILE A 691 -4.23 2.96 23.04
C ILE A 691 -4.46 1.49 22.63
N CYS A 692 -5.67 0.96 22.83
CA CYS A 692 -5.99 -0.42 22.43
C CYS A 692 -5.86 -0.63 20.92
N GLY A 693 -6.29 0.34 20.11
CA GLY A 693 -6.13 0.33 18.66
C GLY A 693 -4.67 0.34 18.24
N ALA A 694 -3.83 1.17 18.87
CA ALA A 694 -2.39 1.20 18.62
C ALA A 694 -1.69 -0.14 18.93
N LEU A 695 -2.13 -0.86 19.96
CA LEU A 695 -1.56 -2.14 20.35
C LEU A 695 -1.91 -3.30 19.40
N HIS A 696 -3.15 -3.34 18.89
CA HIS A 696 -3.67 -4.53 18.19
C HIS A 696 -4.01 -4.32 16.72
N GLY A 697 -4.00 -3.08 16.24
CA GLY A 697 -4.38 -2.77 14.87
C GLY A 697 -5.90 -2.68 14.66
N VAL A 698 -6.31 -2.19 13.48
CA VAL A 698 -7.72 -1.99 13.12
C VAL A 698 -8.52 -3.29 13.12
N ASN A 699 -7.86 -4.40 12.78
CA ASN A 699 -8.48 -5.72 12.65
C ASN A 699 -8.95 -6.29 14.01
N ALA A 700 -8.56 -5.67 15.13
CA ALA A 700 -9.06 -6.02 16.45
C ALA A 700 -10.44 -5.41 16.76
N ILE A 701 -10.88 -4.39 16.03
CA ILE A 701 -12.21 -3.78 16.19
C ILE A 701 -13.26 -4.67 15.51
N ASP A 702 -14.41 -4.87 16.16
CA ASP A 702 -15.53 -5.64 15.62
C ASP A 702 -15.92 -5.10 14.23
N PRO A 703 -15.90 -5.94 13.17
CA PRO A 703 -16.17 -5.49 11.81
C PRO A 703 -17.53 -4.83 11.62
N ALA A 704 -18.55 -5.20 12.40
CA ALA A 704 -19.88 -4.61 12.32
C ALA A 704 -19.90 -3.21 12.97
N LEU A 705 -19.26 -3.03 14.13
CA LEU A 705 -19.11 -1.71 14.75
C LEU A 705 -18.29 -0.78 13.84
N LYS A 706 -17.17 -1.28 13.30
CA LYS A 706 -16.34 -0.53 12.36
C LYS A 706 -17.13 -0.10 11.12
N ALA A 707 -17.88 -1.01 10.50
CA ALA A 707 -18.68 -0.70 9.31
C ALA A 707 -19.76 0.35 9.59
N GLU A 708 -20.39 0.31 10.77
CA GLU A 708 -21.37 1.31 11.19
C GLU A 708 -20.73 2.68 11.41
N LEU A 709 -19.61 2.73 12.14
CA LEU A 709 -18.84 3.95 12.41
C LEU A 709 -18.37 4.64 11.11
N ASP A 710 -17.82 3.86 10.18
CA ASP A 710 -17.37 4.33 8.86
C ASP A 710 -18.56 4.85 8.03
N ALA A 711 -19.70 4.15 8.05
CA ALA A 711 -20.89 4.52 7.28
C ALA A 711 -21.55 5.80 7.78
N VAL A 712 -21.58 6.02 9.09
CA VAL A 712 -22.22 7.20 9.71
C VAL A 712 -21.35 8.45 9.57
N ASN A 713 -20.05 8.35 9.88
CA ASN A 713 -19.17 9.52 9.92
C ASN A 713 -18.52 9.87 8.57
N GLN A 714 -18.55 8.95 7.58
CA GLN A 714 -18.06 9.15 6.21
C GLN A 714 -16.60 9.66 6.14
N LEU A 715 -15.74 9.17 7.03
CA LEU A 715 -14.32 9.54 7.11
C LEU A 715 -13.41 8.41 6.66
N ASP A 716 -12.39 8.76 5.87
CA ASP A 716 -11.33 7.84 5.49
C ASP A 716 -10.16 7.94 6.46
N PHE A 717 -10.23 7.16 7.53
CA PHE A 717 -9.18 7.10 8.54
C PHE A 717 -7.82 6.63 8.00
N ASN A 718 -7.80 5.88 6.89
CA ASN A 718 -6.56 5.39 6.25
C ASN A 718 -5.67 6.53 5.75
N ARG A 719 -6.29 7.64 5.34
CA ARG A 719 -5.56 8.84 4.91
C ARG A 719 -4.66 9.39 6.01
N TYR A 720 -5.19 9.49 7.23
CA TYR A 720 -4.45 10.02 8.37
C TYR A 720 -3.33 9.08 8.78
N ALA A 721 -3.66 7.80 8.92
CA ALA A 721 -2.74 6.71 9.22
C ALA A 721 -1.49 6.72 8.32
N THR A 722 -1.71 6.63 7.00
CA THR A 722 -0.63 6.56 6.00
C THR A 722 0.28 7.79 6.05
N ALA A 723 -0.32 8.97 6.24
CA ALA A 723 0.43 10.21 6.27
C ALA A 723 1.27 10.33 7.56
N LEU A 724 0.68 10.05 8.72
CA LEU A 724 1.37 10.14 10.01
C LEU A 724 2.51 9.11 10.11
N ALA A 725 2.31 7.88 9.64
CA ALA A 725 3.35 6.85 9.59
C ALA A 725 4.55 7.28 8.74
N LYS A 726 4.28 7.85 7.56
CA LYS A 726 5.33 8.43 6.71
C LYS A 726 6.11 9.53 7.43
N TYR A 727 5.43 10.44 8.12
CA TYR A 727 6.10 11.53 8.84
C TYR A 727 6.83 11.06 10.10
N ARG A 728 6.36 10.00 10.76
CA ARG A 728 7.07 9.34 11.87
C ARG A 728 8.40 8.77 11.40
N GLN A 729 8.42 8.02 10.30
CA GLN A 729 9.65 7.46 9.71
C GLN A 729 10.67 8.56 9.36
N GLN A 730 10.21 9.73 8.94
CA GLN A 730 11.08 10.87 8.67
C GLN A 730 11.70 11.51 9.94
N ARG A 731 11.16 11.20 11.12
CA ARG A 731 11.66 11.68 12.43
C ARG A 731 12.64 10.72 13.10
N GLU A 732 12.82 9.50 12.60
CA GLU A 732 13.91 8.61 13.02
C GLU A 732 15.25 9.12 12.47
N ALA A 733 16.36 8.89 13.18
CA ALA A 733 17.67 9.43 12.75
C ALA A 733 18.12 8.75 11.44
N PRO A 734 18.34 9.49 10.35
CA PRO A 734 18.63 8.89 9.06
C PRO A 734 19.95 8.11 9.10
N VAL A 735 19.95 6.90 8.54
CA VAL A 735 21.16 6.09 8.41
C VAL A 735 21.63 6.08 6.97
N MET A 736 22.92 6.32 6.73
CA MET A 736 23.54 6.09 5.43
C MET A 736 24.70 5.13 5.56
N VAL A 737 24.70 4.10 4.73
CA VAL A 737 25.71 3.05 4.71
C VAL A 737 26.63 3.30 3.52
N VAL A 738 27.88 3.70 3.80
CA VAL A 738 28.91 3.98 2.79
C VAL A 738 29.94 2.86 2.79
N GLY A 739 30.01 2.10 1.70
CA GLY A 739 30.98 1.03 1.62
C GLY A 739 30.82 0.12 0.41
N ALA A 740 31.15 -1.15 0.59
CA ALA A 740 31.27 -2.12 -0.49
C ALA A 740 30.23 -3.25 -0.43
N ALA A 741 29.82 -3.68 -1.61
CA ALA A 741 29.24 -4.99 -1.85
C ALA A 741 30.19 -5.76 -2.80
N VAL A 742 30.56 -6.98 -2.41
CA VAL A 742 31.56 -7.81 -3.11
C VAL A 742 31.08 -9.26 -3.19
N ILE A 743 31.78 -10.05 -4.00
CA ILE A 743 31.53 -11.50 -4.12
C ILE A 743 32.62 -12.28 -3.38
N ASP A 744 32.23 -13.25 -2.55
CA ASP A 744 33.14 -14.19 -1.92
C ASP A 744 33.06 -15.56 -2.63
N VAL A 745 34.16 -15.95 -3.27
CA VAL A 745 34.34 -17.25 -3.90
C VAL A 745 35.13 -18.13 -2.94
N ILE A 746 34.49 -19.17 -2.41
CA ILE A 746 35.12 -20.11 -1.48
C ILE A 746 35.54 -21.37 -2.24
N ALA A 747 36.78 -21.80 -2.09
CA ALA A 747 37.31 -22.99 -2.73
C ALA A 747 38.16 -23.84 -1.75
N ASP A 748 37.92 -25.15 -1.75
CA ASP A 748 38.75 -26.11 -1.02
C ASP A 748 40.11 -26.24 -1.72
N ALA A 749 41.18 -26.14 -0.94
CA ALA A 749 42.57 -26.37 -1.34
C ALA A 749 43.18 -27.44 -0.45
N TYR A 750 43.95 -28.39 -0.99
CA TYR A 750 44.64 -29.37 -0.14
C TYR A 750 45.86 -28.77 0.58
N ALA A 751 46.39 -27.66 0.07
CA ALA A 751 47.45 -26.84 0.65
C ALA A 751 47.51 -25.48 -0.10
N LEU A 752 48.11 -24.45 0.51
CA LEU A 752 48.45 -23.21 -0.22
C LEU A 752 49.44 -23.45 -1.38
N PRO A 753 49.24 -22.82 -2.55
CA PRO A 753 50.12 -22.99 -3.70
C PRO A 753 51.50 -22.36 -3.45
N TRP A 754 52.58 -23.10 -3.76
CA TRP A 754 53.94 -22.55 -3.82
C TRP A 754 54.32 -22.11 -5.24
N ARG A 755 55.37 -21.31 -5.35
CA ARG A 755 55.83 -20.76 -6.64
C ARG A 755 56.12 -21.90 -7.63
N GLY A 756 55.39 -21.91 -8.75
CA GLY A 756 55.51 -22.90 -9.83
C GLY A 756 54.69 -24.19 -9.64
N CYS A 757 53.93 -24.29 -8.55
CA CYS A 757 52.97 -25.38 -8.34
C CYS A 757 51.72 -25.22 -9.21
N ASP A 758 51.07 -26.33 -9.52
CA ASP A 758 49.73 -26.40 -10.10
C ASP A 758 48.85 -27.23 -9.15
N ILE A 759 47.80 -26.62 -8.62
CA ILE A 759 46.86 -27.25 -7.69
C ILE A 759 45.44 -27.10 -8.24
N GLU A 760 44.69 -28.20 -8.24
CA GLU A 760 43.27 -28.16 -8.60
C GLU A 760 42.46 -27.72 -7.37
N LEU A 761 41.73 -26.61 -7.50
CA LEU A 761 40.83 -26.09 -6.47
C LEU A 761 39.41 -26.60 -6.71
N LYS A 762 38.69 -26.92 -5.64
CA LYS A 762 37.27 -27.30 -5.73
C LYS A 762 36.40 -26.16 -5.22
N GLN A 763 35.65 -25.51 -6.11
CA GLN A 763 34.73 -24.44 -5.71
C GLN A 763 33.63 -24.99 -4.78
N GLN A 764 33.52 -24.41 -3.60
CA GLN A 764 32.51 -24.76 -2.58
C GLN A 764 31.25 -23.90 -2.75
N SER A 765 31.41 -22.58 -2.84
CA SER A 765 30.28 -21.64 -2.95
C SER A 765 30.71 -20.28 -3.52
N VAL A 766 29.73 -19.55 -4.08
CA VAL A 766 29.86 -18.13 -4.44
C VAL A 766 28.80 -17.38 -3.65
N ASN A 767 29.23 -16.57 -2.71
CA ASN A 767 28.35 -15.85 -1.79
C ASN A 767 28.45 -14.35 -2.08
N VAL A 768 27.36 -13.63 -1.84
CA VAL A 768 27.36 -12.17 -1.88
C VAL A 768 27.70 -11.69 -0.48
N GLY A 769 28.71 -10.82 -0.37
CA GLY A 769 29.23 -10.35 0.91
C GLY A 769 29.62 -8.87 0.88
N GLY A 770 30.35 -8.46 1.90
CA GLY A 770 30.78 -7.09 2.14
C GLY A 770 30.17 -6.51 3.42
N CYS A 771 31.01 -5.91 4.25
CA CYS A 771 30.62 -5.41 5.57
C CYS A 771 29.41 -4.46 5.49
N ALA A 772 29.47 -3.53 4.55
CA ALA A 772 28.43 -2.54 4.34
C ALA A 772 27.11 -3.17 3.85
N LEU A 773 27.18 -4.18 2.96
CA LEU A 773 25.98 -4.89 2.52
C LEU A 773 25.33 -5.70 3.67
N ASN A 774 26.14 -6.40 4.48
CA ASN A 774 25.63 -7.14 5.65
C ASN A 774 24.91 -6.22 6.64
N ILE A 775 25.47 -5.02 6.89
CA ILE A 775 24.84 -3.98 7.71
C ILE A 775 23.54 -3.47 7.08
N ALA A 776 23.54 -3.19 5.78
CA ALA A 776 22.35 -2.74 5.06
C ALA A 776 21.21 -3.77 5.16
N VAL A 777 21.53 -5.06 5.03
CA VAL A 777 20.55 -6.15 5.21
C VAL A 777 20.04 -6.20 6.65
N ALA A 778 20.92 -6.08 7.65
CA ALA A 778 20.53 -6.07 9.05
C ALA A 778 19.58 -4.89 9.37
N LEU A 779 19.93 -3.67 8.95
CA LEU A 779 19.09 -2.47 9.13
C LEU A 779 17.71 -2.66 8.51
N LYS A 780 17.66 -3.13 7.25
CA LYS A 780 16.42 -3.38 6.52
C LYS A 780 15.52 -4.41 7.20
N ARG A 781 16.09 -5.51 7.70
CA ARG A 781 15.32 -6.56 8.41
C ARG A 781 14.84 -6.09 9.78
N LEU A 782 15.57 -5.18 10.43
CA LEU A 782 15.15 -4.53 11.68
C LEU A 782 14.13 -3.38 11.48
N GLY A 783 13.85 -3.00 10.23
CA GLY A 783 12.85 -1.98 9.88
C GLY A 783 13.40 -0.59 9.63
N ILE A 784 14.73 -0.41 9.63
CA ILE A 784 15.39 0.87 9.37
C ILE A 784 15.72 1.00 7.88
N GLU A 785 15.14 2.00 7.21
CA GLU A 785 15.43 2.33 5.82
C GLU A 785 16.71 3.17 5.72
N ALA A 786 17.82 2.52 5.35
CA ALA A 786 19.09 3.20 5.17
C ALA A 786 19.32 3.67 3.72
N GLY A 787 19.97 4.81 3.55
CA GLY A 787 20.57 5.22 2.29
C GLY A 787 21.79 4.37 1.98
N ASN A 788 21.70 3.44 1.02
CA ASN A 788 22.78 2.50 0.73
C ASN A 788 23.69 3.03 -0.38
N ALA A 789 24.79 3.66 -0.01
CA ALA A 789 25.81 4.11 -0.95
C ALA A 789 26.81 2.97 -1.20
N LEU A 790 26.38 1.97 -2.00
CA LEU A 790 27.13 0.74 -2.30
C LEU A 790 27.40 0.65 -3.81
N PRO A 791 28.54 1.16 -4.35
CA PRO A 791 28.76 1.24 -5.79
C PRO A 791 28.55 -0.10 -6.52
N LEU A 792 27.68 -0.12 -7.53
CA LEU A 792 27.41 -1.28 -8.39
C LEU A 792 27.82 -1.01 -9.83
N GLY A 793 28.55 -1.95 -10.42
CA GLY A 793 29.04 -1.91 -11.79
C GLY A 793 28.05 -2.46 -12.82
N GLN A 794 28.55 -2.82 -13.99
CA GLN A 794 27.79 -3.37 -15.12
C GLN A 794 28.15 -4.83 -15.48
N GLY A 795 29.04 -5.48 -14.71
CA GLY A 795 29.48 -6.84 -14.98
C GLY A 795 28.69 -7.93 -14.26
N VAL A 796 29.20 -9.17 -14.34
CA VAL A 796 28.54 -10.38 -13.84
C VAL A 796 28.42 -10.34 -12.32
N TRP A 797 29.45 -9.87 -11.63
CA TRP A 797 29.43 -9.76 -10.17
C TRP A 797 28.43 -8.71 -9.71
N ALA A 798 28.41 -7.56 -10.38
CA ALA A 798 27.44 -6.49 -10.14
C ALA A 798 25.99 -6.98 -10.33
N GLU A 799 25.71 -7.79 -11.35
CA GLU A 799 24.38 -8.35 -11.56
C GLU A 799 23.96 -9.34 -10.46
N ILE A 800 24.87 -10.19 -9.99
CA ILE A 800 24.60 -11.11 -8.87
C ILE A 800 24.30 -10.31 -7.60
N ILE A 801 25.11 -9.29 -7.28
CA ILE A 801 24.90 -8.41 -6.13
C ILE A 801 23.56 -7.68 -6.25
N ARG A 802 23.27 -7.06 -7.39
CA ARG A 802 22.01 -6.34 -7.65
C ARG A 802 20.79 -7.23 -7.45
N ASN A 803 20.85 -8.46 -7.93
CA ASN A 803 19.79 -9.46 -7.74
C ASN A 803 19.64 -9.86 -6.27
N ARG A 804 20.73 -9.94 -5.50
CA ARG A 804 20.63 -10.21 -4.06
C ARG A 804 20.05 -9.02 -3.30
N MET A 805 20.55 -7.81 -3.54
CA MET A 805 20.00 -6.58 -2.95
C MET A 805 18.50 -6.45 -3.22
N ALA A 806 18.06 -6.70 -4.45
CA ALA A 806 16.64 -6.64 -4.82
C ALA A 806 15.77 -7.69 -4.09
N LYS A 807 16.32 -8.86 -3.72
CA LYS A 807 15.60 -9.86 -2.92
C LYS A 807 15.36 -9.40 -1.48
N GLU A 808 16.30 -8.63 -0.92
CA GLU A 808 16.20 -8.03 0.42
C GLU A 808 15.44 -6.67 0.40
N GLY A 809 15.00 -6.21 -0.78
CA GLY A 809 14.35 -4.90 -0.92
C GLY A 809 15.30 -3.70 -0.77
N LEU A 810 16.60 -3.91 -1.03
CA LEU A 810 17.65 -2.88 -1.00
C LEU A 810 17.92 -2.33 -2.41
N ILE A 811 18.24 -1.04 -2.48
CA ILE A 811 18.64 -0.34 -3.71
C ILE A 811 19.93 0.43 -3.42
N SER A 812 20.90 0.38 -4.33
CA SER A 812 22.10 1.22 -4.23
C SER A 812 21.85 2.62 -4.79
N LEU A 813 22.33 3.64 -4.07
CA LEU A 813 22.35 5.04 -4.51
C LEU A 813 23.34 5.28 -5.66
N ILE A 814 24.33 4.40 -5.82
CA ILE A 814 25.36 4.45 -6.86
C ILE A 814 25.29 3.17 -7.68
N ASP A 815 24.60 3.22 -8.82
CA ASP A 815 24.41 2.09 -9.73
C ASP A 815 24.89 2.44 -11.15
N ASN A 816 25.15 1.41 -11.95
CA ASN A 816 25.65 1.48 -13.33
C ASN A 816 27.01 2.18 -13.47
N ALA A 817 27.89 2.03 -12.48
CA ALA A 817 29.28 2.45 -12.57
C ALA A 817 30.03 1.69 -13.70
N GLU A 818 30.99 2.34 -14.34
CA GLU A 818 31.83 1.70 -15.35
C GLU A 818 32.78 0.69 -14.68
N GLY A 819 32.71 -0.59 -15.07
CA GLY A 819 33.46 -1.68 -14.46
C GLY A 819 32.57 -2.76 -13.82
N ASP A 820 33.17 -3.70 -13.11
CA ASP A 820 32.46 -4.71 -12.31
C ASP A 820 32.82 -4.58 -10.82
N ASN A 821 32.00 -5.16 -9.94
CA ASN A 821 32.28 -5.24 -8.52
C ASN A 821 33.46 -6.18 -8.24
N GLY A 822 34.18 -5.88 -7.15
CA GLY A 822 35.28 -6.69 -6.66
C GLY A 822 34.82 -8.04 -6.11
N TRP A 823 35.77 -8.96 -5.97
CA TRP A 823 35.54 -10.30 -5.43
C TRP A 823 36.76 -10.80 -4.65
N CYS A 824 36.52 -11.69 -3.68
CA CYS A 824 37.53 -12.32 -2.85
C CYS A 824 37.54 -13.82 -3.09
N LEU A 825 38.73 -14.40 -3.29
CA LEU A 825 38.96 -15.84 -3.31
C LEU A 825 39.43 -16.27 -1.92
N ALA A 826 38.63 -17.10 -1.24
CA ALA A 826 38.99 -17.74 0.02
C ALA A 826 39.40 -19.20 -0.24
N LEU A 827 40.69 -19.50 -0.02
CA LEU A 827 41.21 -20.87 -0.06
C LEU A 827 41.06 -21.50 1.33
N VAL A 828 40.38 -22.63 1.42
CA VAL A 828 40.15 -23.37 2.67
C VAL A 828 41.02 -24.63 2.67
N GLU A 829 42.00 -24.69 3.58
CA GLU A 829 42.85 -25.88 3.77
C GLU A 829 42.12 -26.98 4.58
N PRO A 830 42.59 -28.25 4.59
CA PRO A 830 41.89 -29.34 5.28
C PRO A 830 41.76 -29.17 6.80
N ASP A 831 42.58 -28.31 7.41
CA ASP A 831 42.48 -27.91 8.81
C ASP A 831 41.42 -26.82 9.07
N GLY A 832 40.84 -26.26 8.01
CA GLY A 832 39.83 -25.20 8.04
C GLY A 832 40.39 -23.78 8.00
N GLU A 833 41.72 -23.61 8.00
CA GLU A 833 42.36 -22.30 7.88
C GLU A 833 42.06 -21.68 6.51
N ARG A 834 41.89 -20.36 6.49
CA ARG A 834 41.46 -19.62 5.30
C ARG A 834 42.48 -18.57 4.90
N THR A 835 42.87 -18.59 3.63
CA THR A 835 43.67 -17.52 3.02
C THR A 835 42.82 -16.75 2.01
N PHE A 836 42.79 -15.43 2.16
CA PHE A 836 41.96 -14.53 1.35
C PHE A 836 42.81 -13.77 0.32
N MET A 837 42.36 -13.75 -0.93
CA MET A 837 42.93 -12.97 -2.01
C MET A 837 41.84 -12.10 -2.64
N SER A 838 41.96 -10.78 -2.53
CA SER A 838 40.92 -9.84 -2.97
C SER A 838 41.28 -9.14 -4.28
N PHE A 839 40.31 -9.04 -5.17
CA PHE A 839 40.34 -8.20 -6.37
C PHE A 839 39.39 -7.03 -6.17
N SER A 840 39.91 -5.81 -6.19
CA SER A 840 39.08 -4.60 -6.10
C SER A 840 38.39 -4.28 -7.43
N GLY A 841 37.13 -3.86 -7.35
CA GLY A 841 36.32 -3.37 -8.45
C GLY A 841 35.81 -1.95 -8.19
N VAL A 842 34.60 -1.65 -8.64
CA VAL A 842 33.97 -0.33 -8.54
C VAL A 842 33.77 0.17 -7.11
N GLU A 843 33.73 -0.72 -6.12
CA GLU A 843 33.50 -0.39 -4.70
C GLU A 843 34.61 0.47 -4.07
N ASN A 844 35.80 0.49 -4.69
CA ASN A 844 36.93 1.32 -4.27
C ASN A 844 37.18 2.51 -5.23
N GLN A 845 36.31 2.74 -6.22
CA GLN A 845 36.46 3.79 -7.25
C GLN A 845 35.61 5.03 -6.98
N TRP A 846 35.44 5.39 -5.70
CA TRP A 846 34.70 6.58 -5.29
C TRP A 846 35.22 7.83 -5.97
N ASN A 847 34.31 8.73 -6.35
CA ASN A 847 34.63 9.99 -7.01
C ASN A 847 33.67 11.10 -6.55
N ARG A 848 34.05 12.37 -6.77
CA ARG A 848 33.27 13.53 -6.34
C ARG A 848 31.86 13.59 -6.94
N GLN A 849 31.65 13.06 -8.15
CA GLN A 849 30.32 13.06 -8.78
C GLN A 849 29.36 12.10 -8.07
N TRP A 850 29.85 10.97 -7.58
CA TRP A 850 29.06 10.02 -6.80
C TRP A 850 28.69 10.64 -5.44
N LEU A 851 29.66 11.23 -4.75
CA LEU A 851 29.45 11.88 -3.45
C LEU A 851 28.47 13.05 -3.54
N ALA A 852 28.53 13.86 -4.60
CA ALA A 852 27.59 14.97 -4.82
C ALA A 852 26.13 14.53 -5.05
N ARG A 853 25.87 13.24 -5.32
CA ARG A 853 24.50 12.68 -5.44
C ARG A 853 23.93 12.25 -4.09
N LEU A 854 24.78 12.08 -3.07
CA LEU A 854 24.36 11.64 -1.74
C LEU A 854 23.78 12.84 -0.98
N THR A 855 22.51 12.76 -0.59
CA THR A 855 21.88 13.76 0.27
C THR A 855 21.92 13.26 1.71
N VAL A 856 22.68 13.95 2.56
CA VAL A 856 22.81 13.63 3.99
C VAL A 856 22.08 14.69 4.80
N ALA A 857 21.14 14.28 5.65
CA ALA A 857 20.41 15.19 6.52
C ALA A 857 21.19 15.44 7.83
N PRO A 858 21.04 16.60 8.49
CA PRO A 858 21.52 16.78 9.86
C PRO A 858 20.99 15.70 10.80
N GLY A 859 21.80 15.25 11.76
CA GLY A 859 21.53 14.12 12.65
C GLY A 859 21.80 12.73 12.07
N SER A 860 22.34 12.63 10.84
CA SER A 860 22.53 11.32 10.19
C SER A 860 23.63 10.47 10.86
N LEU A 861 23.38 9.17 10.97
CA LEU A 861 24.37 8.15 11.28
C LEU A 861 25.03 7.66 9.99
N LEU A 862 26.35 7.80 9.86
CA LEU A 862 27.10 7.44 8.65
C LEU A 862 28.02 6.25 8.91
N TYR A 863 27.72 5.08 8.34
CA TYR A 863 28.60 3.92 8.44
C TYR A 863 29.73 3.98 7.41
N PHE A 864 30.96 3.71 7.86
CA PHE A 864 32.13 3.47 7.00
C PHE A 864 32.87 2.19 7.39
N SER A 865 33.38 1.48 6.39
CA SER A 865 34.28 0.33 6.57
C SER A 865 35.74 0.74 6.43
N GLY A 866 36.61 0.21 7.29
CA GLY A 866 38.05 0.40 7.22
C GLY A 866 38.69 -0.09 5.92
N TYR A 867 38.06 -1.02 5.20
CA TYR A 867 38.54 -1.44 3.88
C TYR A 867 38.50 -0.31 2.84
N GLN A 868 37.46 0.52 2.86
CA GLN A 868 37.39 1.70 1.98
C GLN A 868 38.30 2.83 2.49
N LEU A 869 38.38 3.03 3.82
CA LEU A 869 39.24 4.07 4.41
C LEU A 869 40.73 3.79 4.24
N ALA A 870 41.15 2.53 4.16
CA ALA A 870 42.53 2.13 3.88
C ALA A 870 42.87 2.11 2.37
N SER A 871 41.87 2.20 1.49
CA SER A 871 42.06 2.23 0.05
C SER A 871 42.39 3.66 -0.44
N PRO A 872 42.88 3.86 -1.69
CA PRO A 872 43.16 5.20 -2.22
C PRO A 872 41.95 6.17 -2.21
N CYS A 873 40.72 5.64 -2.21
CA CYS A 873 39.50 6.44 -2.09
C CYS A 873 39.27 6.99 -0.66
N GLY A 874 39.97 6.50 0.36
CA GLY A 874 39.80 6.91 1.75
C GLY A 874 40.03 8.40 1.96
N GLU A 875 41.02 8.99 1.28
CA GLU A 875 41.29 10.44 1.31
C GLU A 875 40.06 11.24 0.88
N LEU A 876 39.43 10.83 -0.23
CA LEU A 876 38.24 11.49 -0.78
C LEU A 876 37.02 11.34 0.15
N LEU A 877 36.83 10.16 0.75
CA LEU A 877 35.72 9.91 1.66
C LEU A 877 35.84 10.73 2.94
N VAL A 878 37.05 10.90 3.47
CA VAL A 878 37.30 11.71 4.67
C VAL A 878 37.16 13.20 4.37
N GLU A 879 37.65 13.69 3.23
CA GLU A 879 37.37 15.07 2.79
C GLU A 879 35.87 15.36 2.73
N TRP A 880 35.08 14.44 2.17
CA TRP A 880 33.63 14.59 2.12
C TRP A 880 32.99 14.55 3.51
N LEU A 881 33.46 13.68 4.41
CA LEU A 881 32.97 13.62 5.79
C LEU A 881 33.22 14.94 6.54
N GLU A 882 34.38 15.56 6.34
CA GLU A 882 34.74 16.84 6.95
C GLU A 882 33.87 18.03 6.46
N GLU A 883 33.25 17.92 5.28
CA GLU A 883 32.33 18.93 4.74
C GLU A 883 30.92 18.85 5.35
N LEU A 884 30.56 17.72 5.98
CA LEU A 884 29.23 17.50 6.55
C LEU A 884 29.10 18.13 7.94
N GLN A 885 27.92 18.68 8.23
CA GLN A 885 27.59 19.26 9.53
C GLN A 885 26.60 18.38 10.28
N ASP A 886 26.79 18.24 11.59
CA ASP A 886 25.87 17.53 12.49
C ASP A 886 25.62 16.07 12.04
N VAL A 887 26.69 15.31 11.89
CA VAL A 887 26.64 13.88 11.55
C VAL A 887 27.44 13.07 12.55
N THR A 888 27.06 11.81 12.77
CA THR A 888 27.81 10.88 13.62
C THR A 888 28.37 9.75 12.75
N PRO A 889 29.70 9.76 12.45
CA PRO A 889 30.33 8.65 11.76
C PRO A 889 30.42 7.42 12.68
N PHE A 890 30.00 6.26 12.18
CA PHE A 890 30.19 4.94 12.78
C PHE A 890 31.23 4.19 11.95
N ILE A 891 32.34 3.78 12.57
CA ILE A 891 33.45 3.16 11.85
C ILE A 891 33.77 1.79 12.42
N ASP A 892 33.67 0.76 11.58
CA ASP A 892 34.31 -0.54 11.80
C ASP A 892 35.57 -0.59 10.95
N PHE A 893 36.74 -0.44 11.59
CA PHE A 893 38.01 -0.41 10.88
C PHE A 893 38.43 -1.78 10.34
N GLY A 894 37.90 -2.87 10.90
CA GLY A 894 38.44 -4.20 10.65
C GLY A 894 39.95 -4.31 10.96
N PRO A 895 40.63 -5.36 10.45
CA PRO A 895 42.08 -5.49 10.59
C PRO A 895 42.86 -4.40 9.84
N ARG A 896 42.17 -3.63 8.98
CA ARG A 896 42.75 -2.55 8.16
C ARG A 896 43.10 -1.30 8.95
N ILE A 897 42.75 -1.22 10.24
CA ILE A 897 43.20 -0.11 11.10
C ILE A 897 44.72 0.06 11.07
N GLY A 898 45.49 -1.02 10.87
CA GLY A 898 46.95 -0.99 10.72
C GLY A 898 47.45 -0.43 9.38
N ASP A 899 46.63 -0.46 8.33
CA ASP A 899 47.01 -0.10 6.96
C ASP A 899 46.71 1.36 6.60
N ILE A 900 45.85 2.04 7.36
CA ILE A 900 45.47 3.45 7.12
C ILE A 900 46.69 4.36 7.36
N PRO A 901 47.02 5.34 6.51
CA PRO A 901 48.10 6.29 6.78
C PRO A 901 47.85 7.16 8.03
N ASP A 902 48.90 7.43 8.83
CA ASP A 902 48.76 8.19 10.10
C ASP A 902 48.08 9.56 9.94
N ALA A 903 48.39 10.28 8.86
CA ALA A 903 47.79 11.58 8.56
C ALA A 903 46.29 11.49 8.31
N LEU A 904 45.84 10.44 7.61
CA LEU A 904 44.43 10.19 7.34
C LEU A 904 43.70 9.72 8.62
N LEU A 905 44.33 8.84 9.39
CA LEU A 905 43.77 8.35 10.66
C LEU A 905 43.56 9.49 11.68
N ALA A 906 44.48 10.45 11.75
CA ALA A 906 44.33 11.63 12.61
C ALA A 906 43.09 12.48 12.24
N ARG A 907 42.83 12.65 10.93
CA ARG A 907 41.65 13.36 10.42
C ARG A 907 40.35 12.61 10.69
N ILE A 908 40.36 11.28 10.49
CA ILE A 908 39.22 10.42 10.84
C ILE A 908 38.86 10.57 12.32
N MET A 909 39.85 10.47 13.22
CA MET A 909 39.60 10.59 14.66
C MET A 909 39.18 12.00 15.09
N ALA A 910 39.58 13.05 14.35
CA ALA A 910 39.13 14.42 14.59
C ALA A 910 37.61 14.61 14.35
N CYS A 911 37.00 13.74 13.52
CA CYS A 911 35.55 13.70 13.30
C CYS A 911 34.77 13.02 14.44
N ARG A 912 35.46 12.58 15.52
CA ARG A 912 34.90 11.90 16.70
C ARG A 912 33.95 10.74 16.37
N PRO A 913 34.40 9.75 15.57
CA PRO A 913 33.55 8.62 15.18
C PRO A 913 33.20 7.73 16.38
N LEU A 914 32.03 7.10 16.35
CA LEU A 914 31.76 5.91 17.16
C LEU A 914 32.51 4.74 16.51
N VAL A 915 33.48 4.18 17.24
CA VAL A 915 34.36 3.12 16.72
C VAL A 915 33.97 1.76 17.29
N SER A 916 33.85 0.75 16.43
CA SER A 916 33.59 -0.64 16.82
C SER A 916 34.77 -1.52 16.44
N LEU A 917 35.37 -2.21 17.42
CA LEU A 917 36.52 -3.11 17.25
C LEU A 917 36.22 -4.47 17.86
N ASN A 918 36.79 -5.53 17.31
CA ASN A 918 36.93 -6.81 18.01
C ASN A 918 38.19 -6.82 18.89
N ARG A 919 38.42 -7.92 19.62
CA ARG A 919 39.58 -8.08 20.51
C ARG A 919 40.93 -7.86 19.80
N GLN A 920 41.14 -8.47 18.63
CA GLN A 920 42.39 -8.38 17.88
C GLN A 920 42.61 -6.97 17.33
N GLU A 921 41.55 -6.34 16.82
CA GLU A 921 41.60 -4.97 16.30
C GLU A 921 41.85 -3.94 17.40
N ALA A 922 41.31 -4.17 18.61
CA ALA A 922 41.59 -3.36 19.78
C ALA A 922 43.06 -3.45 20.22
N GLU A 923 43.70 -4.62 20.10
CA GLU A 923 45.14 -4.79 20.35
C GLU A 923 45.99 -4.03 19.34
N ILE A 924 45.65 -4.11 18.03
CA ILE A 924 46.34 -3.34 16.97
C ILE A 924 46.16 -1.83 17.21
N ALA A 925 44.96 -1.39 17.57
CA ALA A 925 44.68 0.00 17.88
C ALA A 925 45.49 0.47 19.11
N ALA A 926 45.56 -0.36 20.16
CA ALA A 926 46.32 -0.04 21.36
C ALA A 926 47.82 0.13 21.06
N GLU A 927 48.42 -0.78 20.29
CA GLU A 927 49.81 -0.66 19.86
C GLU A 927 50.03 0.61 19.03
N ARG A 928 49.18 0.83 18.02
CA ARG A 928 49.30 1.96 17.09
C ARG A 928 49.20 3.31 17.78
N PHE A 929 48.33 3.44 18.78
CA PHE A 929 48.13 4.70 19.50
C PHE A 929 48.91 4.80 20.81
N ALA A 930 49.77 3.83 21.12
CA ALA A 930 50.51 3.71 22.37
C ALA A 930 49.60 3.75 23.62
N LEU A 931 48.52 2.98 23.59
CA LEU A 931 47.55 2.80 24.67
C LEU A 931 47.73 1.42 25.33
N SER A 932 47.08 1.22 26.49
CA SER A 932 47.03 -0.09 27.15
C SER A 932 46.22 -1.10 26.34
N ALA A 933 46.66 -2.37 26.28
CA ALA A 933 45.87 -3.47 25.72
C ALA A 933 44.80 -4.01 26.70
N GLU A 934 44.84 -3.60 27.97
CA GLU A 934 43.80 -3.96 28.94
C GLU A 934 42.54 -3.14 28.68
N ILE A 935 41.41 -3.80 28.40
CA ILE A 935 40.19 -3.21 27.82
C ILE A 935 39.63 -2.03 28.61
N THR A 936 39.58 -2.11 29.95
CA THR A 936 39.01 -1.02 30.75
C THR A 936 39.90 0.22 30.77
N THR A 937 41.22 0.03 30.76
CA THR A 937 42.20 1.11 30.62
C THR A 937 42.21 1.66 29.20
N LEU A 938 42.12 0.79 28.18
CA LEU A 938 42.03 1.17 26.77
C LEU A 938 40.88 2.14 26.55
N GLY A 939 39.67 1.77 26.98
CA GLY A 939 38.47 2.59 26.81
C GLY A 939 38.57 3.96 27.49
N LYS A 940 39.16 4.04 28.69
CA LYS A 940 39.41 5.32 29.38
C LYS A 940 40.41 6.20 28.63
N GLN A 941 41.56 5.64 28.28
CA GLN A 941 42.59 6.39 27.55
C GLN A 941 42.11 6.81 26.15
N TRP A 942 41.25 6.00 25.52
CA TRP A 942 40.60 6.31 24.26
C TRP A 942 39.68 7.54 24.37
N GLN A 943 38.79 7.56 25.37
CA GLN A 943 37.92 8.72 25.62
C GLN A 943 38.75 9.98 25.93
N GLU A 944 39.79 9.87 26.76
CA GLU A 944 40.67 11.00 27.11
C GLU A 944 41.41 11.56 25.89
N LYS A 945 41.85 10.69 24.97
CA LYS A 945 42.66 11.08 23.81
C LYS A 945 41.83 11.60 22.64
N PHE A 946 40.68 11.00 22.37
CA PHE A 946 39.91 11.24 21.14
C PHE A 946 38.52 11.85 21.37
N ALA A 947 38.00 11.83 22.60
CA ALA A 947 36.62 12.22 22.92
C ALA A 947 35.58 11.57 21.98
N ALA A 948 35.81 10.28 21.66
CA ALA A 948 35.09 9.53 20.64
C ALA A 948 34.59 8.20 21.25
N PRO A 949 33.31 7.81 21.10
CA PRO A 949 32.79 6.56 21.65
C PRO A 949 33.51 5.32 21.11
N LEU A 950 33.67 4.29 21.95
CA LEU A 950 34.33 3.03 21.60
C LEU A 950 33.49 1.83 22.03
N ILE A 951 33.31 0.87 21.12
CA ILE A 951 32.76 -0.45 21.39
C ILE A 951 33.87 -1.49 21.15
N VAL A 952 34.09 -2.37 22.13
CA VAL A 952 35.01 -3.51 22.01
C VAL A 952 34.24 -4.81 22.18
N ARG A 953 34.14 -5.57 21.09
CA ARG A 953 33.47 -6.88 21.01
C ARG A 953 34.42 -7.98 21.47
N LEU A 954 33.99 -8.77 22.45
CA LEU A 954 34.79 -9.82 23.10
C LEU A 954 34.16 -11.22 22.96
N ASP A 955 33.52 -11.48 21.81
CA ASP A 955 32.86 -12.75 21.50
C ASP A 955 31.83 -13.15 22.58
N LYS A 956 31.96 -14.37 23.14
CA LYS A 956 31.09 -14.90 24.20
C LYS A 956 31.12 -14.11 25.51
N GLU A 957 32.11 -13.23 25.70
CA GLU A 957 32.21 -12.36 26.89
C GLU A 957 31.34 -11.09 26.76
N GLY A 958 30.71 -10.87 25.59
CA GLY A 958 29.86 -9.72 25.34
C GLY A 958 30.60 -8.57 24.67
N ALA A 959 30.15 -7.34 24.92
CA ALA A 959 30.72 -6.13 24.36
C ALA A 959 30.88 -5.04 25.42
N TRP A 960 32.07 -4.46 25.50
CA TRP A 960 32.30 -3.24 26.27
C TRP A 960 31.95 -2.03 25.44
N TYR A 961 31.34 -1.02 26.06
CA TYR A 961 31.14 0.29 25.46
C TYR A 961 31.69 1.38 26.37
N PHE A 962 32.21 2.44 25.77
CA PHE A 962 32.75 3.62 26.43
C PHE A 962 32.22 4.86 25.72
N SER A 963 31.55 5.75 26.47
CA SER A 963 31.17 7.09 26.04
C SER A 963 31.38 8.10 27.19
N ASN A 964 31.12 9.39 26.92
CA ASN A 964 31.21 10.42 27.96
C ASN A 964 30.17 10.23 29.08
N ASP A 965 29.01 9.66 28.77
CA ASP A 965 27.89 9.56 29.72
C ASP A 965 27.94 8.26 30.53
N ALA A 966 28.34 7.16 29.90
CA ALA A 966 28.36 5.85 30.52
C ALA A 966 29.43 4.95 29.92
N SER A 967 29.88 3.98 30.71
CA SER A 967 30.73 2.88 30.25
C SER A 967 30.30 1.61 30.96
N GLY A 968 30.34 0.47 30.27
CA GLY A 968 29.88 -0.79 30.82
C GLY A 968 30.16 -1.96 29.90
N CYS A 969 29.85 -3.17 30.39
CA CYS A 969 29.88 -4.40 29.60
C CYS A 969 28.47 -4.95 29.48
N ILE A 970 28.01 -5.17 28.25
CA ILE A 970 26.75 -5.84 27.96
C ILE A 970 27.06 -7.31 27.64
N PRO A 971 26.51 -8.29 28.38
CA PRO A 971 26.78 -9.69 28.15
C PRO A 971 26.25 -10.17 26.79
N ALA A 972 26.88 -11.19 26.22
CA ALA A 972 26.39 -11.86 25.03
C ALA A 972 25.14 -12.72 25.33
N PHE A 973 24.28 -12.89 24.33
CA PHE A 973 23.16 -13.82 24.42
C PHE A 973 23.63 -15.27 24.16
N PRO A 974 23.17 -16.25 24.95
CA PRO A 974 23.54 -17.64 24.74
C PRO A 974 22.91 -18.20 23.45
N THR A 975 23.74 -18.78 22.58
CA THR A 975 23.32 -19.41 21.31
C THR A 975 24.19 -20.64 20.98
N GLN A 976 23.69 -21.54 20.14
CA GLN A 976 24.49 -22.63 19.59
C GLN A 976 25.24 -22.13 18.35
N VAL A 977 26.57 -22.03 18.44
CA VAL A 977 27.41 -21.54 17.34
C VAL A 977 27.34 -22.49 16.13
N VAL A 978 26.86 -21.98 15.00
CA VAL A 978 26.80 -22.68 13.71
C VAL A 978 27.88 -22.14 12.76
N ASP A 979 28.00 -20.81 12.68
CA ASP A 979 28.93 -20.09 11.82
C ASP A 979 29.24 -18.73 12.47
N THR A 980 30.45 -18.20 12.35
CA THR A 980 30.81 -16.88 12.93
C THR A 980 30.93 -15.79 11.86
N ILE A 981 30.75 -16.14 10.58
CA ILE A 981 30.81 -15.20 9.46
C ILE A 981 29.73 -14.11 9.63
N GLY A 982 30.11 -12.85 9.44
CA GLY A 982 29.19 -11.70 9.49
C GLY A 982 28.72 -11.28 10.88
N ALA A 983 29.18 -11.94 11.96
CA ALA A 983 28.79 -11.59 13.33
C ALA A 983 29.12 -10.13 13.68
N GLY A 984 30.27 -9.64 13.22
CA GLY A 984 30.72 -8.27 13.45
C GLY A 984 29.87 -7.22 12.72
N ASP A 985 29.68 -7.41 11.42
CA ASP A 985 28.83 -6.55 10.60
C ASP A 985 27.40 -6.52 11.14
N SER A 986 26.89 -7.68 11.56
CA SER A 986 25.53 -7.82 12.12
C SER A 986 25.40 -7.12 13.47
N HIS A 987 26.44 -7.21 14.33
CA HIS A 987 26.50 -6.41 15.56
C HIS A 987 26.46 -4.91 15.25
N ALA A 988 27.28 -4.44 14.31
CA ALA A 988 27.29 -3.03 13.91
C ALA A 988 25.94 -2.59 13.35
N GLY A 989 25.28 -3.42 12.53
CA GLY A 989 23.93 -3.18 12.01
C GLY A 989 22.88 -3.08 13.12
N GLY A 990 22.96 -3.94 14.15
CA GLY A 990 22.08 -3.86 15.32
C GLY A 990 22.31 -2.60 16.16
N VAL A 991 23.55 -2.19 16.38
CA VAL A 991 23.87 -0.93 17.09
C VAL A 991 23.35 0.27 16.32
N LEU A 992 23.60 0.33 15.00
CA LEU A 992 23.10 1.40 14.15
C LEU A 992 21.57 1.46 14.15
N ALA A 993 20.88 0.32 14.12
CA ALA A 993 19.42 0.28 14.23
C ALA A 993 18.92 0.85 15.56
N GLY A 994 19.59 0.50 16.65
CA GLY A 994 19.26 1.02 17.99
C GLY A 994 19.47 2.54 18.07
N LEU A 995 20.62 3.04 17.61
CA LEU A 995 20.91 4.47 17.59
C LEU A 995 19.98 5.26 16.66
N ALA A 996 19.63 4.69 15.49
CA ALA A 996 18.68 5.29 14.55
C ALA A 996 17.29 5.46 15.17
N SER A 997 16.92 4.48 16.00
CA SER A 997 15.73 4.47 16.85
C SER A 997 15.93 5.24 18.16
N GLY A 998 16.93 6.12 18.26
CA GLY A 998 17.15 6.98 19.44
C GLY A 998 17.49 6.25 20.75
N LEU A 999 17.87 4.96 20.72
CA LEU A 999 18.24 4.24 21.93
C LEU A 999 19.57 4.76 22.51
N PRO A 1000 19.73 4.80 23.84
CA PRO A 1000 21.03 5.00 24.47
C PRO A 1000 22.06 3.97 23.99
N LEU A 1001 23.35 4.33 23.98
CA LEU A 1001 24.42 3.47 23.47
C LEU A 1001 24.43 2.06 24.12
N ALA A 1002 24.11 1.96 25.40
CA ALA A 1002 24.04 0.68 26.11
C ALA A 1002 22.98 -0.26 25.53
N ASP A 1003 21.79 0.26 25.24
CA ASP A 1003 20.67 -0.49 24.68
C ASP A 1003 20.89 -0.80 23.19
N ALA A 1004 21.54 0.11 22.47
CA ALA A 1004 22.00 -0.15 21.11
C ALA A 1004 23.03 -1.29 21.06
N VAL A 1005 23.96 -1.37 22.02
CA VAL A 1005 24.90 -2.49 22.17
C VAL A 1005 24.16 -3.79 22.54
N LEU A 1006 23.14 -3.74 23.40
CA LEU A 1006 22.30 -4.90 23.71
C LEU A 1006 21.61 -5.45 22.44
N LEU A 1007 21.04 -4.58 21.61
CA LEU A 1007 20.45 -4.97 20.32
C LEU A 1007 21.52 -5.54 19.38
N GLY A 1008 22.70 -4.92 19.31
CA GLY A 1008 23.86 -5.43 18.58
C GLY A 1008 24.25 -6.86 19.00
N ASN A 1009 24.31 -7.12 20.30
CA ASN A 1009 24.59 -8.46 20.85
C ASN A 1009 23.49 -9.48 20.49
N ALA A 1010 22.22 -9.09 20.53
CA ALA A 1010 21.09 -9.96 20.18
C ALA A 1010 21.13 -10.35 18.70
N VAL A 1011 21.36 -9.37 17.82
CA VAL A 1011 21.48 -9.57 16.37
C VAL A 1011 22.69 -10.46 16.04
N ALA A 1012 23.85 -10.20 16.66
CA ALA A 1012 25.04 -11.02 16.47
C ALA A 1012 24.83 -12.47 16.95
N SER A 1013 24.19 -12.66 18.10
CA SER A 1013 23.84 -13.98 18.63
C SER A 1013 22.93 -14.77 17.69
N TRP A 1014 21.95 -14.10 17.07
CA TRP A 1014 21.10 -14.74 16.06
C TRP A 1014 21.91 -15.19 14.84
N VAL A 1015 22.76 -14.31 14.30
CA VAL A 1015 23.57 -14.61 13.11
C VAL A 1015 24.53 -15.77 13.37
N VAL A 1016 25.17 -15.78 14.55
CA VAL A 1016 26.08 -16.85 14.93
C VAL A 1016 25.37 -18.21 15.09
N GLY A 1017 24.05 -18.19 15.34
CA GLY A 1017 23.20 -19.37 15.39
C GLY A 1017 22.76 -19.93 14.03
N HIS A 1018 23.11 -19.28 12.93
CA HIS A 1018 22.72 -19.64 11.57
C HIS A 1018 23.95 -19.73 10.65
N ARG A 1019 23.79 -20.30 9.45
CA ARG A 1019 24.88 -20.44 8.47
C ARG A 1019 24.90 -19.22 7.54
N GLY A 1020 26.08 -18.63 7.32
CA GLY A 1020 26.27 -17.44 6.48
C GLY A 1020 26.13 -16.11 7.23
N GLY A 1021 26.75 -15.05 6.72
CA GLY A 1021 26.74 -13.72 7.35
C GLY A 1021 25.56 -12.81 6.98
N ASP A 1022 24.72 -13.24 6.03
CA ASP A 1022 23.59 -12.51 5.46
C ASP A 1022 22.23 -12.89 6.11
N CYS A 1023 22.27 -13.43 7.33
CA CYS A 1023 21.12 -14.05 7.99
C CYS A 1023 20.58 -13.28 9.21
N ALA A 1024 20.89 -11.99 9.34
CA ALA A 1024 20.41 -11.12 10.42
C ALA A 1024 18.89 -11.24 10.63
N PRO A 1025 18.35 -11.24 11.86
CA PRO A 1025 16.92 -11.48 12.10
C PRO A 1025 16.03 -10.32 11.64
N THR A 1026 14.76 -10.60 11.38
CA THR A 1026 13.73 -9.56 11.37
C THR A 1026 13.38 -9.11 12.79
N ARG A 1027 12.74 -7.95 12.92
CA ARG A 1027 12.23 -7.46 14.21
C ARG A 1027 11.35 -8.50 14.93
N GLU A 1028 10.46 -9.16 14.20
CA GLU A 1028 9.56 -10.19 14.75
C GLU A 1028 10.32 -11.44 15.20
N GLU A 1029 11.32 -11.88 14.43
CA GLU A 1029 12.19 -13.01 14.79
C GLU A 1029 13.00 -12.73 16.07
N LEU A 1030 13.52 -11.51 16.20
CA LEU A 1030 14.29 -11.09 17.37
C LEU A 1030 13.42 -11.02 18.63
N LEU A 1031 12.21 -10.46 18.55
CA LEU A 1031 11.24 -10.44 19.66
C LEU A 1031 10.82 -11.85 20.11
N LEU A 1032 10.73 -12.79 19.16
CA LEU A 1032 10.42 -14.19 19.47
C LEU A 1032 11.58 -14.90 20.19
N ALA A 1033 12.83 -14.64 19.79
CA ALA A 1033 14.01 -15.24 20.42
C ALA A 1033 14.42 -14.59 21.75
N HIS A 1034 14.28 -13.27 21.84
CA HIS A 1034 14.78 -12.45 22.94
C HIS A 1034 13.73 -11.43 23.37
N LYS A 1035 12.66 -11.89 24.04
CA LYS A 1035 11.48 -11.09 24.45
C LYS A 1035 11.78 -9.79 25.24
N ASN A 1036 12.98 -9.65 25.79
CA ASN A 1036 13.39 -8.52 26.62
C ASN A 1036 14.30 -7.53 25.87
N VAL A 1037 14.55 -7.76 24.58
CA VAL A 1037 15.26 -6.86 23.65
C VAL A 1037 14.23 -6.26 22.72
#